data_AF-A0A6B8KAE6-F1
#
_entry.id   AF-A0A6B8KAE6-F1
#
_cell.length_a   1.000
_cell.length_b   1.000
_cell.length_c   1.000
_cell.angle_alpha   90.00
_cell.angle_beta   90.00
_cell.angle_gamma   90.00
#
_symmetry.space_group_name_H-M   'P 1'
#
loop_
_entity.id
_entity.type
_entity.pdbx_description
1 polymer ?
#
loop_
_entity_poly.entity_id
_entity_poly.type
_entity_poly.pdbx_seq_one_letter_code
_entity_poly.pdbx_strand_id
1 'polypeptide(L)'
;MSSCQGMKVMLFTPRNHSSADKHRTLDELPIIEKDIVQARRHARDSLEPRKQLIRRRLPFILLFASGGAALFLLAALMLPPTYAAKSMLIVDPQVRPPTDASNEGTASRVAEINSGSAALAIETHMGVLNSRDFLQRAVSGLSGETAPETVKQSEEQQPRKKATSGDLVSQLSERLAVWADALLKSPKSTTPIADELEKRIKIAQDGKSDIITVTFNSSDPTFAADVVNRIAESYVDNRTEMLQASTKREIAHVTANIAVVKSEVGRADASALSLLQRRPEATGETAGQGKQFTYQRLRELTSEAATARLLQPSLQRRLGLLQAELANIKPDVRVLALARTPQKPNSLNPIILAVPVFVSLLIAGSWIAAWLDKLDMRLRSEGDLHNCLGVPCSALLPRVRKKRFFQPKTREDLLGPELGPYAQAIRFLVASVHPEASERNRKIARVIMAASSLPEEGKSTLCHSLGAFVASIGLKVLIIDFDKRGPQRNAPLISTAGVVESIERIAPADADYLALGRSSGDLLRLLTSEDWANAFDELKRKYDYILLDCPPLLGVSDFRLVTPFADRILFLVKWESTKWDQARSAFRMLRGSGAPDEIMPVYTQVDLARQALYSSGALSDYFLHQRRYWASKARLLAMPSVNAQLATPAEQPGAAVAGGECKAAEA
;
A
#
# COMPACT_ATOMS: atom_id res chain seq x y z
N MET A 1 -5.93 2.91 55.23
CA MET A 1 -4.48 3.06 55.46
C MET A 1 -3.83 3.51 54.15
N SER A 2 -3.23 4.72 54.15
CA SER A 2 -2.26 5.36 53.21
C SER A 2 -2.44 5.14 51.69
N SER A 3 -2.76 6.11 50.81
CA SER A 3 -2.31 7.50 50.59
C SER A 3 -0.79 7.68 50.39
N CYS A 4 -0.38 7.95 49.15
CA CYS A 4 0.83 8.67 48.71
C CYS A 4 0.62 9.09 47.24
N GLN A 5 0.06 10.27 46.98
CA GLN A 5 0.71 11.57 46.74
C GLN A 5 1.34 11.73 45.35
N GLY A 6 0.91 12.79 44.66
CA GLY A 6 1.12 13.04 43.24
C GLY A 6 2.49 13.59 42.88
N MET A 7 2.92 13.24 41.67
CA MET A 7 4.15 13.73 41.08
C MET A 7 3.83 14.97 40.23
N LYS A 8 4.19 16.15 40.78
CA LYS A 8 4.12 17.46 40.13
C LYS A 8 5.08 17.51 38.94
N VAL A 9 4.54 17.75 37.75
CA VAL A 9 5.31 18.12 36.56
C VAL A 9 5.78 19.57 36.74
N MET A 10 7.08 19.76 36.99
CA MET A 10 7.70 21.09 37.07
C MET A 10 8.21 21.48 35.68
N LEU A 11 7.47 22.36 35.00
CA LEU A 11 7.88 23.04 33.77
C LEU A 11 9.09 23.95 34.08
N PHE A 12 10.29 23.56 33.66
CA PHE A 12 11.45 24.45 33.65
C PHE A 12 11.47 25.24 32.33
N THR A 13 11.30 26.55 32.44
CA THR A 13 11.51 27.52 31.37
C THR A 13 13.01 27.70 31.08
N PRO A 14 13.40 28.01 29.83
CA PRO A 14 14.81 28.08 29.45
C PRO A 14 15.43 29.38 29.97
N ARG A 15 16.42 29.29 30.86
CA ARG A 15 17.35 30.38 31.17
C ARG A 15 18.51 30.35 30.17
N ASN A 16 18.73 31.46 29.49
CA ASN A 16 19.91 31.74 28.67
C ASN A 16 21.18 31.52 29.51
N HIS A 17 21.96 30.48 29.18
CA HIS A 17 23.32 30.34 29.69
C HIS A 17 24.34 30.93 28.71
N SER A 18 25.10 31.87 29.26
CA SER A 18 26.24 32.62 28.72
C SER A 18 27.32 31.74 28.09
N SER A 19 28.07 32.33 27.14
CA SER A 19 29.06 31.73 26.24
C SER A 19 30.37 31.25 26.89
N ALA A 20 30.35 30.67 28.09
CA ALA A 20 31.57 30.28 28.81
C ALA A 20 31.86 28.76 28.83
N ASP A 21 30.96 27.89 28.36
CA ASP A 21 31.03 26.45 28.67
C ASP A 21 31.52 25.55 27.51
N LYS A 22 32.42 26.04 26.66
CA LYS A 22 32.84 25.34 25.42
C LYS A 22 34.01 24.35 25.56
N HIS A 23 34.52 24.09 26.76
CA HIS A 23 35.69 23.20 26.96
C HIS A 23 35.54 22.20 28.11
N ARG A 24 34.40 21.49 28.20
CA ARG A 24 34.33 20.26 29.03
C ARG A 24 34.51 19.02 28.15
N THR A 25 35.58 18.28 28.43
CA THR A 25 35.83 16.94 27.86
C THR A 25 34.82 15.95 28.42
N LEU A 26 34.49 14.91 27.64
CA LEU A 26 33.45 13.93 27.95
C LEU A 26 33.61 13.24 29.31
N ASP A 27 34.78 13.28 29.93
CA ASP A 27 35.06 12.61 31.20
C ASP A 27 34.62 13.35 32.46
N GLU A 28 34.25 14.63 32.36
CA GLU A 28 33.82 15.42 33.52
C GLU A 28 32.29 15.47 33.74
N LEU A 29 31.50 14.77 32.92
CA LEU A 29 30.04 14.75 33.05
C LEU A 29 29.57 13.69 34.05
N PRO A 30 28.60 14.00 34.93
CA PRO A 30 27.97 13.00 35.80
C PRO A 30 27.32 11.87 34.97
N ILE A 31 27.34 10.65 35.50
CA ILE A 31 26.97 9.40 34.79
C ILE A 31 25.62 9.50 34.06
N ILE A 32 24.62 10.15 34.67
CA ILE A 32 23.27 10.34 34.11
C ILE A 32 23.31 11.21 32.84
N GLU A 33 24.19 12.21 32.77
CA GLU A 33 24.33 13.10 31.63
C GLU A 33 25.12 12.44 30.48
N LYS A 34 26.11 11.58 30.81
CA LYS A 34 26.74 10.66 29.84
C LYS A 34 25.70 9.75 29.19
N ASP A 35 24.80 9.14 29.97
CA ASP A 35 23.76 8.24 29.46
C ASP A 35 22.73 8.96 28.59
N ILE A 36 22.32 10.18 28.96
CA ILE A 36 21.38 10.98 28.15
C ILE A 36 22.03 11.42 26.84
N VAL A 37 23.31 11.80 26.85
CA VAL A 37 24.05 12.20 25.64
C VAL A 37 24.31 11.00 24.73
N GLN A 38 24.66 9.84 25.27
CA GLN A 38 24.82 8.59 24.51
C GLN A 38 23.49 8.09 23.95
N ALA A 39 22.41 8.12 24.74
CA ALA A 39 21.06 7.76 24.29
C ALA A 39 20.56 8.70 23.17
N ARG A 40 20.84 10.02 23.27
CA ARG A 40 20.53 10.98 22.19
C ARG A 40 21.36 10.72 20.93
N ARG A 41 22.64 10.34 21.04
CA ARG A 41 23.46 9.96 19.87
C ARG A 41 22.92 8.69 19.22
N HIS A 42 22.65 7.63 19.98
CA HIS A 42 22.06 6.40 19.44
C HIS A 42 20.65 6.61 18.83
N ALA A 43 19.81 7.45 19.43
CA ALA A 43 18.51 7.81 18.87
C ALA A 43 18.65 8.61 17.56
N ARG A 44 19.63 9.52 17.48
CA ARG A 44 19.90 10.28 16.25
C ARG A 44 20.48 9.37 15.15
N ASP A 45 21.45 8.54 15.47
CA ASP A 45 22.12 7.63 14.53
C ASP A 45 21.17 6.55 13.97
N SER A 46 20.14 6.14 14.73
CA SER A 46 19.13 5.18 14.26
C SER A 46 18.02 5.80 13.39
N LEU A 47 17.77 7.11 13.51
CA LEU A 47 16.70 7.81 12.79
C LEU A 47 17.15 8.40 11.44
N GLU A 48 18.41 8.82 11.34
CA GLU A 48 19.01 9.36 10.11
C GLU A 48 18.87 8.42 8.88
N PRO A 49 19.20 7.11 8.95
CA PRO A 49 19.08 6.23 7.79
C PRO A 49 17.62 6.05 7.33
N ARG A 50 16.65 6.08 8.25
CA ARG A 50 15.21 5.93 7.93
C ARG A 50 14.66 7.16 7.22
N LYS A 51 15.06 8.38 7.62
CA LYS A 51 14.66 9.63 6.96
C LYS A 51 15.22 9.71 5.54
N GLN A 52 16.44 9.23 5.33
CA GLN A 52 17.08 9.21 4.02
C GLN A 52 16.38 8.24 3.06
N LEU A 53 16.05 7.04 3.52
CA LEU A 53 15.27 6.06 2.75
C LEU A 53 13.95 6.67 2.25
N ILE A 54 13.19 7.29 3.16
CA ILE A 54 11.90 7.92 2.83
C ILE A 54 12.11 9.02 1.81
N ARG A 55 13.12 9.90 1.97
CA ARG A 55 13.37 10.99 1.03
C ARG A 55 13.75 10.52 -0.37
N ARG A 56 14.51 9.42 -0.49
CA ARG A 56 14.94 8.86 -1.79
C ARG A 56 13.81 8.20 -2.56
N ARG A 57 12.93 7.49 -1.84
CA ARG A 57 11.83 6.73 -2.45
C ARG A 57 10.48 7.44 -2.34
N LEU A 58 10.43 8.65 -1.78
CA LEU A 58 9.23 9.49 -1.70
C LEU A 58 8.46 9.58 -3.03
N PRO A 59 9.08 9.84 -4.20
CA PRO A 59 8.32 9.87 -5.45
C PRO A 59 7.72 8.52 -5.82
N PHE A 60 8.41 7.42 -5.53
CA PHE A 60 7.88 6.06 -5.74
C PHE A 60 6.73 5.75 -4.78
N ILE A 61 6.88 6.08 -3.49
CA ILE A 61 5.85 5.87 -2.47
C ILE A 61 4.59 6.67 -2.80
N LEU A 62 4.75 7.95 -3.20
CA LEU A 62 3.64 8.80 -3.60
C LEU A 62 2.97 8.31 -4.89
N LEU A 63 3.75 7.87 -5.89
CA LEU A 63 3.21 7.32 -7.13
C LEU A 63 2.42 6.02 -6.87
N PHE A 64 2.94 5.14 -6.01
CA PHE A 64 2.26 3.91 -5.63
C PHE A 64 0.96 4.19 -4.87
N ALA A 65 0.99 5.09 -3.88
CA ALA A 65 -0.19 5.44 -3.09
C ALA A 65 -1.25 6.18 -3.91
N SER A 66 -0.86 7.15 -4.73
CA SER A 66 -1.79 7.90 -5.59
C SER A 66 -2.37 7.02 -6.70
N GLY A 67 -1.54 6.19 -7.35
CA GLY A 67 -2.00 5.25 -8.37
C GLY A 67 -2.97 4.21 -7.81
N GLY A 68 -2.66 3.62 -6.65
CA GLY A 68 -3.54 2.66 -5.98
C GLY A 68 -4.85 3.29 -5.49
N ALA A 69 -4.80 4.51 -4.95
CA ALA A 69 -6.01 5.22 -4.53
C ALA A 69 -6.89 5.64 -5.71
N ALA A 70 -6.29 6.05 -6.84
CA ALA A 70 -7.03 6.33 -8.08
C ALA A 70 -7.70 5.08 -8.64
N LEU A 71 -7.00 3.94 -8.64
CA LEU A 71 -7.57 2.65 -9.04
C LEU A 71 -8.73 2.23 -8.12
N PHE A 72 -8.57 2.39 -6.81
CA PHE A 72 -9.63 2.11 -5.83
C PHE A 72 -10.85 3.00 -6.07
N LEU A 73 -10.66 4.30 -6.25
CA LEU A 73 -11.75 5.23 -6.51
C LEU A 73 -12.49 4.86 -7.81
N LEU A 74 -11.74 4.54 -8.87
CA LEU A 74 -12.31 4.12 -10.15
C LEU A 74 -13.10 2.80 -10.02
N ALA A 75 -12.57 1.80 -9.32
CA ALA A 75 -13.28 0.56 -9.05
C ALA A 75 -14.52 0.79 -8.18
N ALA A 76 -14.42 1.63 -7.15
CA ALA A 76 -15.53 1.93 -6.24
C ALA A 76 -16.65 2.74 -6.93
N LEU A 77 -16.32 3.57 -7.92
CA LEU A 77 -17.29 4.26 -8.77
C LEU A 77 -17.99 3.31 -9.77
N MET A 78 -17.39 2.16 -10.07
CA MET A 78 -17.99 1.13 -10.94
C MET A 78 -18.94 0.19 -10.18
N LEU A 79 -18.89 0.14 -8.84
CA LEU A 79 -19.83 -0.65 -8.07
C LEU A 79 -21.22 0.03 -8.07
N PRO A 80 -22.30 -0.70 -8.42
CA PRO A 80 -23.63 -0.12 -8.44
C PRO A 80 -24.07 0.29 -7.02
N PRO A 81 -24.69 1.47 -6.85
CA PRO A 81 -25.24 1.88 -5.58
C PRO A 81 -26.39 0.95 -5.17
N THR A 82 -26.48 0.66 -3.88
CA THR A 82 -27.59 -0.12 -3.30
C THR A 82 -28.57 0.82 -2.60
N TYR A 83 -29.86 0.68 -2.88
CA TYR A 83 -30.94 1.45 -2.30
C TYR A 83 -31.78 0.58 -1.35
N ALA A 84 -32.16 1.13 -0.20
CA ALA A 84 -32.96 0.43 0.81
C ALA A 84 -34.36 1.03 0.90
N ALA A 85 -35.38 0.26 0.55
CA ALA A 85 -36.79 0.64 0.71
C ALA A 85 -37.36 0.04 2.01
N LYS A 86 -38.26 0.76 2.69
CA LYS A 86 -38.84 0.34 3.99
C LYS A 86 -40.35 0.52 4.01
N SER A 87 -41.08 -0.54 4.37
CA SER A 87 -42.52 -0.49 4.68
C SER A 87 -42.75 -0.86 6.14
N MET A 88 -43.77 -0.27 6.74
CA MET A 88 -44.12 -0.45 8.14
C MET A 88 -45.50 -1.08 8.25
N LEU A 89 -45.59 -2.22 8.94
CA LEU A 89 -46.83 -2.87 9.32
C LEU A 89 -47.03 -2.70 10.82
N ILE A 90 -48.26 -2.44 11.25
CA ILE A 90 -48.62 -2.41 12.67
C ILE A 90 -49.53 -3.59 12.98
N VAL A 91 -49.20 -4.31 14.06
CA VAL A 91 -49.96 -5.41 14.63
C VAL A 91 -50.82 -4.85 15.76
N ASP A 92 -52.13 -5.04 15.70
CA ASP A 92 -53.05 -4.63 16.75
C ASP A 92 -53.25 -5.82 17.72
N PRO A 93 -52.72 -5.76 18.95
CA PRO A 93 -52.80 -6.87 19.90
C PRO A 93 -54.21 -7.11 20.45
N GLN A 94 -55.23 -6.31 20.06
CA GLN A 94 -56.59 -6.39 20.59
C GLN A 94 -57.48 -7.47 19.91
N VAL A 95 -57.00 -8.19 18.91
CA VAL A 95 -57.78 -9.26 18.28
C VAL A 95 -57.67 -10.53 19.12
N ARG A 96 -58.65 -10.74 20.01
CA ARG A 96 -58.78 -11.99 20.76
C ARG A 96 -58.90 -13.17 19.79
N PRO A 97 -58.11 -14.25 19.93
CA PRO A 97 -58.44 -15.50 19.26
C PRO A 97 -59.82 -15.97 19.74
N PRO A 98 -60.60 -16.67 18.89
CA PRO A 98 -61.87 -17.24 19.30
C PRO A 98 -61.61 -18.29 20.38
N THR A 99 -61.72 -17.90 21.65
CA THR A 99 -61.65 -18.83 22.77
C THR A 99 -63.00 -19.49 22.93
N ASP A 100 -62.97 -20.82 23.03
CA ASP A 100 -64.10 -21.63 23.46
C ASP A 100 -64.62 -21.09 24.79
N ALA A 101 -65.89 -20.68 24.78
CA ALA A 101 -66.60 -20.15 25.92
C ALA A 101 -66.86 -21.27 26.94
N SER A 102 -65.88 -21.57 27.81
CA SER A 102 -66.14 -22.44 28.95
C SER A 102 -65.38 -22.12 30.24
N ASN A 103 -64.61 -21.03 30.34
CA ASN A 103 -63.92 -20.69 31.60
C ASN A 103 -63.90 -19.17 31.88
N GLU A 104 -65.03 -18.65 32.37
CA GLU A 104 -65.08 -17.31 32.99
C GLU A 104 -64.73 -17.43 34.48
N GLY A 105 -63.46 -17.17 34.83
CA GLY A 105 -63.05 -17.25 36.23
C GLY A 105 -61.61 -16.90 36.57
N THR A 106 -60.90 -16.07 35.80
CA THR A 106 -59.55 -15.60 36.20
C THR A 106 -59.19 -14.27 35.51
N ALA A 107 -59.98 -13.21 35.74
CA ALA A 107 -59.75 -11.92 35.08
C ALA A 107 -58.58 -11.08 35.65
N SER A 108 -57.98 -11.44 36.80
CA SER A 108 -57.02 -10.54 37.48
C SER A 108 -55.55 -11.03 37.56
N ARG A 109 -55.22 -12.26 37.12
CA ARG A 109 -53.81 -12.75 37.02
C ARG A 109 -53.27 -12.81 35.59
N VAL A 110 -54.07 -12.40 34.61
CA VAL A 110 -53.77 -12.56 33.17
C VAL A 110 -53.02 -11.33 32.60
N ALA A 111 -53.05 -10.18 33.28
CA ALA A 111 -52.43 -8.95 32.77
C ALA A 111 -50.88 -8.98 32.70
N GLU A 112 -50.18 -9.68 33.60
CA GLU A 112 -48.70 -9.83 33.52
C GLU A 112 -48.28 -10.87 32.48
N ILE A 113 -49.08 -11.93 32.27
CA ILE A 113 -48.83 -12.98 31.27
C ILE A 113 -49.08 -12.45 29.84
N ASN A 114 -49.97 -11.46 29.68
CA ASN A 114 -50.32 -10.88 28.38
C ASN A 114 -49.16 -10.17 27.68
N SER A 115 -48.18 -9.63 28.41
CA SER A 115 -47.00 -8.98 27.80
C SER A 115 -46.12 -9.97 27.01
N GLY A 116 -46.04 -11.22 27.45
CA GLY A 116 -45.38 -12.30 26.71
C GLY A 116 -46.18 -12.78 25.51
N SER A 117 -47.52 -12.73 25.57
CA SER A 117 -48.40 -13.17 24.48
C SER A 117 -48.36 -12.22 23.26
N ALA A 118 -48.24 -10.91 23.49
CA ALA A 118 -48.09 -9.93 22.41
C ALA A 118 -46.74 -10.08 21.68
N ALA A 119 -45.66 -10.31 22.42
CA ALA A 119 -44.34 -10.57 21.86
C ALA A 119 -44.34 -11.88 21.03
N LEU A 120 -44.98 -12.94 21.53
CA LEU A 120 -45.12 -14.22 20.82
C LEU A 120 -45.97 -14.09 19.55
N ALA A 121 -47.02 -13.24 19.57
CA ALA A 121 -47.82 -12.95 18.39
C ALA A 121 -47.00 -12.26 17.30
N ILE A 122 -46.20 -11.25 17.67
CA ILE A 122 -45.31 -10.55 16.73
C ILE A 122 -44.24 -11.49 16.17
N GLU A 123 -43.65 -12.36 17.00
CA GLU A 123 -42.70 -13.38 16.54
C GLU A 123 -43.35 -14.35 15.53
N THR A 124 -44.61 -14.73 15.76
CA THR A 124 -45.38 -15.54 14.82
C THR A 124 -45.59 -14.80 13.49
N HIS A 125 -45.95 -13.52 13.53
CA HIS A 125 -46.10 -12.69 12.32
C HIS A 125 -44.78 -12.53 11.56
N MET A 126 -43.67 -12.30 12.27
CA MET A 126 -42.33 -12.24 11.67
C MET A 126 -41.92 -13.59 11.06
N GLY A 127 -42.24 -14.71 11.70
CA GLY A 127 -41.97 -16.05 11.17
C GLY A 127 -42.68 -16.33 9.85
N VAL A 128 -43.94 -15.89 9.71
CA VAL A 128 -44.68 -16.02 8.45
C VAL A 128 -44.13 -15.07 7.38
N LEU A 129 -43.82 -13.81 7.73
CA LEU A 129 -43.23 -12.84 6.80
C LEU A 129 -41.85 -13.29 6.30
N ASN A 130 -41.09 -14.02 7.11
CA ASN A 130 -39.79 -14.58 6.76
C ASN A 130 -39.89 -15.95 6.06
N SER A 131 -41.10 -16.49 5.86
CA SER A 131 -41.31 -17.78 5.22
C SER A 131 -41.03 -17.71 3.71
N ARG A 132 -40.18 -18.61 3.22
CA ARG A 132 -39.80 -18.71 1.80
C ARG A 132 -41.00 -18.83 0.86
N ASP A 133 -41.99 -19.66 1.23
CA ASP A 133 -43.18 -19.91 0.41
C ASP A 133 -44.10 -18.68 0.33
N PHE A 134 -44.09 -17.84 1.37
CA PHE A 134 -44.83 -16.58 1.37
C PHE A 134 -44.13 -15.54 0.49
N LEU A 135 -42.81 -15.33 0.68
CA LEU A 135 -42.02 -14.37 -0.09
C LEU A 135 -42.02 -14.67 -1.59
N GLN A 136 -41.94 -15.95 -1.98
CA GLN A 136 -42.03 -16.37 -3.38
C GLN A 136 -43.39 -16.01 -3.99
N ARG A 137 -44.49 -16.32 -3.30
CA ARG A 137 -45.85 -16.02 -3.79
C ARG A 137 -46.07 -14.51 -3.91
N ALA A 138 -45.64 -13.74 -2.91
CA ALA A 138 -45.78 -12.28 -2.93
C ALA A 138 -45.05 -11.63 -4.13
N VAL A 139 -43.83 -12.08 -4.44
CA VAL A 139 -42.99 -11.46 -5.49
C VAL A 139 -43.24 -12.02 -6.90
N SER A 140 -43.80 -13.23 -7.01
CA SER A 140 -44.09 -13.86 -8.31
C SER A 140 -44.94 -13.00 -9.27
N GLY A 141 -45.83 -12.15 -8.72
CA GLY A 141 -46.66 -11.23 -9.51
C GLY A 141 -45.93 -10.00 -10.06
N LEU A 142 -44.80 -9.59 -9.48
CA LEU A 142 -44.03 -8.42 -9.93
C LEU A 142 -43.13 -8.71 -11.12
N SER A 143 -42.77 -9.97 -11.35
CA SER A 143 -41.86 -10.37 -12.43
C SER A 143 -42.51 -10.33 -13.82
N GLY A 144 -43.83 -10.09 -13.91
CA GLY A 144 -44.59 -10.11 -15.15
C GLY A 144 -44.92 -8.75 -15.78
N GLU A 145 -44.73 -7.61 -15.07
CA GLU A 145 -45.38 -6.34 -15.45
C GLU A 145 -44.44 -5.14 -15.66
N THR A 146 -43.12 -5.31 -15.63
CA THR A 146 -42.17 -4.24 -16.01
C THR A 146 -41.30 -4.65 -17.21
N ALA A 147 -41.91 -4.61 -18.40
CA ALA A 147 -41.17 -4.50 -19.64
C ALA A 147 -41.93 -3.64 -20.68
N PRO A 148 -41.60 -2.35 -20.79
CA PRO A 148 -41.66 -1.66 -22.05
C PRO A 148 -40.24 -1.27 -22.46
N GLU A 149 -39.65 -1.96 -23.43
CA GLU A 149 -38.81 -1.31 -24.44
C GLU A 149 -38.52 -2.24 -25.62
N THR A 150 -39.33 -2.03 -26.65
CA THR A 150 -39.03 -2.26 -28.06
C THR A 150 -37.67 -1.65 -28.40
N VAL A 151 -36.67 -2.48 -28.73
CA VAL A 151 -35.58 -2.05 -29.62
C VAL A 151 -35.42 -3.10 -30.72
N LYS A 152 -35.65 -2.60 -31.93
CA LYS A 152 -35.53 -3.27 -33.21
C LYS A 152 -34.15 -3.91 -33.36
N GLN A 153 -34.14 -5.17 -33.81
CA GLN A 153 -33.00 -5.73 -34.50
C GLN A 153 -32.79 -4.94 -35.79
N SER A 154 -31.69 -4.19 -35.86
CA SER A 154 -31.10 -3.72 -37.11
C SER A 154 -29.69 -4.27 -37.16
N GLU A 155 -29.49 -5.24 -38.04
CA GLU A 155 -28.19 -5.54 -38.63
C GLU A 155 -27.60 -4.26 -39.23
N GLU A 156 -26.38 -3.85 -38.87
CA GLU A 156 -25.39 -3.36 -39.83
C GLU A 156 -23.98 -3.19 -39.24
N GLN A 157 -23.08 -4.04 -39.74
CA GLN A 157 -21.75 -3.73 -40.29
C GLN A 157 -20.73 -2.91 -39.46
N GLN A 158 -19.62 -3.61 -39.19
CA GLN A 158 -18.29 -3.05 -38.93
C GLN A 158 -17.87 -2.05 -40.03
N PRO A 159 -16.91 -1.16 -39.71
CA PRO A 159 -15.62 -1.35 -40.36
C PRO A 159 -14.39 -1.19 -39.45
N ARG A 160 -13.39 -2.04 -39.73
CA ARG A 160 -11.99 -1.93 -39.33
C ARG A 160 -11.40 -0.54 -39.59
N LYS A 161 -10.61 0.00 -38.65
CA LYS A 161 -9.36 0.72 -38.97
C LYS A 161 -8.22 0.43 -37.98
N LYS A 162 -7.02 0.54 -38.56
CA LYS A 162 -5.67 0.04 -38.22
C LYS A 162 -5.09 0.44 -36.86
N ALA A 163 -4.22 -0.45 -36.37
CA ALA A 163 -3.35 -0.32 -35.22
C ALA A 163 -2.20 0.68 -35.40
N THR A 164 -1.72 1.28 -34.31
CA THR A 164 -0.29 1.59 -34.11
C THR A 164 0.11 1.60 -32.63
N SER A 165 1.16 0.84 -32.31
CA SER A 165 2.03 0.87 -31.12
C SER A 165 1.40 0.87 -29.71
N GLY A 166 1.28 -0.31 -29.12
CA GLY A 166 0.97 -0.50 -27.70
C GLY A 166 0.77 -1.96 -27.29
N ASP A 167 1.57 -2.88 -27.85
CA ASP A 167 1.30 -4.34 -27.92
C ASP A 167 1.43 -5.11 -26.59
N LEU A 168 1.62 -4.40 -25.47
CA LEU A 168 1.62 -4.99 -24.13
C LEU A 168 0.43 -4.50 -23.30
N VAL A 169 -0.14 -3.34 -23.65
CA VAL A 169 -1.31 -2.76 -22.96
C VAL A 169 -2.60 -3.28 -23.57
N SER A 170 -2.66 -3.49 -24.88
CA SER A 170 -3.83 -4.09 -25.55
C SER A 170 -4.04 -5.55 -25.14
N GLN A 171 -2.96 -6.36 -25.10
CA GLN A 171 -3.03 -7.77 -24.68
C GLN A 171 -3.37 -7.92 -23.19
N LEU A 172 -2.87 -7.02 -22.33
CA LEU A 172 -3.26 -7.00 -20.92
C LEU A 172 -4.70 -6.51 -20.75
N SER A 173 -5.15 -5.56 -21.57
CA SER A 173 -6.53 -5.06 -21.56
C SER A 173 -7.53 -6.08 -22.09
N GLU A 174 -7.16 -6.94 -23.04
CA GLU A 174 -8.02 -8.04 -23.51
C GLU A 174 -8.12 -9.15 -22.46
N ARG A 175 -7.02 -9.51 -21.78
CA ARG A 175 -7.06 -10.50 -20.68
C ARG A 175 -7.76 -9.96 -19.43
N LEU A 176 -7.58 -8.67 -19.14
CA LEU A 176 -8.36 -7.97 -18.11
C LEU A 176 -9.81 -7.78 -18.53
N ALA A 177 -10.11 -7.62 -19.82
CA ALA A 177 -11.48 -7.57 -20.32
C ALA A 177 -12.17 -8.93 -20.18
N VAL A 178 -11.48 -10.05 -20.37
CA VAL A 178 -12.02 -11.39 -20.08
C VAL A 178 -12.31 -11.57 -18.58
N TRP A 179 -11.41 -11.09 -17.71
CA TRP A 179 -11.61 -11.16 -16.26
C TRP A 179 -12.65 -10.14 -15.76
N ALA A 180 -12.73 -8.97 -16.40
CA ALA A 180 -13.74 -7.95 -16.16
C ALA A 180 -15.10 -8.37 -16.68
N ASP A 181 -15.20 -9.06 -17.82
CA ASP A 181 -16.47 -9.63 -18.32
C ASP A 181 -16.92 -10.79 -17.42
N ALA A 182 -15.99 -11.54 -16.82
CA ALA A 182 -16.28 -12.56 -15.79
C ALA A 182 -16.66 -11.97 -14.42
N LEU A 183 -16.19 -10.76 -14.09
CA LEU A 183 -16.55 -10.02 -12.86
C LEU A 183 -17.80 -9.13 -13.02
N LEU A 184 -18.07 -8.65 -14.24
CA LEU A 184 -19.17 -7.72 -14.56
C LEU A 184 -20.39 -8.44 -15.14
N LYS A 185 -20.25 -9.63 -15.75
CA LYS A 185 -21.39 -10.54 -15.89
C LYS A 185 -21.69 -11.11 -14.51
N SER A 186 -22.56 -10.42 -13.78
CA SER A 186 -23.49 -11.15 -12.92
C SER A 186 -24.09 -12.28 -13.77
N PRO A 187 -24.09 -13.53 -13.28
CA PRO A 187 -24.82 -14.57 -13.96
C PRO A 187 -26.24 -14.04 -14.14
N LYS A 188 -26.72 -13.95 -15.39
CA LYS A 188 -28.17 -13.93 -15.64
C LYS A 188 -28.67 -15.27 -15.12
N SER A 189 -28.93 -15.33 -13.82
CA SER A 189 -29.37 -16.52 -13.11
C SER A 189 -30.84 -16.74 -13.45
N THR A 190 -31.07 -17.58 -14.44
CA THR A 190 -32.34 -18.29 -14.67
C THR A 190 -32.58 -19.39 -13.60
N THR A 191 -32.27 -19.11 -12.33
CA THR A 191 -32.53 -19.99 -11.17
C THR A 191 -32.99 -19.14 -9.99
N PRO A 192 -33.88 -19.67 -9.13
CA PRO A 192 -35.06 -18.98 -8.63
C PRO A 192 -34.73 -17.76 -7.77
N ILE A 193 -35.40 -16.66 -8.10
CA ILE A 193 -35.40 -15.33 -7.43
C ILE A 193 -35.44 -15.43 -5.89
N ALA A 194 -35.94 -16.54 -5.33
CA ALA A 194 -36.16 -16.77 -3.92
C ALA A 194 -34.90 -16.75 -3.01
N ASP A 195 -33.80 -17.41 -3.41
CA ASP A 195 -32.62 -17.55 -2.53
C ASP A 195 -31.83 -16.24 -2.41
N GLU A 196 -31.94 -15.39 -3.43
CA GLU A 196 -31.35 -14.06 -3.45
C GLU A 196 -32.25 -13.02 -2.76
N LEU A 197 -33.56 -13.24 -2.81
CA LEU A 197 -34.57 -12.41 -2.15
C LEU A 197 -34.46 -12.51 -0.62
N GLU A 198 -34.31 -13.73 -0.06
CA GLU A 198 -34.18 -13.94 1.39
C GLU A 198 -32.95 -13.22 1.98
N LYS A 199 -31.82 -13.20 1.26
CA LYS A 199 -30.60 -12.52 1.71
C LYS A 199 -30.68 -10.99 1.67
N ARG A 200 -31.57 -10.45 0.85
CA ARG A 200 -31.73 -9.00 0.61
C ARG A 200 -32.90 -8.39 1.37
N ILE A 201 -33.81 -9.21 1.90
CA ILE A 201 -34.91 -8.81 2.78
C ILE A 201 -34.45 -8.84 4.24
N LYS A 202 -34.79 -7.80 4.98
CA LYS A 202 -34.60 -7.73 6.43
C LYS A 202 -35.92 -7.35 7.08
N ILE A 203 -36.47 -8.28 7.87
CA ILE A 203 -37.66 -8.07 8.68
C ILE A 203 -37.21 -7.87 10.12
N ALA A 204 -37.61 -6.78 10.75
CA ALA A 204 -37.26 -6.48 12.12
C ALA A 204 -38.41 -5.76 12.83
N GLN A 205 -38.58 -6.05 14.12
CA GLN A 205 -39.42 -5.29 15.03
C GLN A 205 -38.69 -4.02 15.49
N ASP A 206 -39.40 -2.88 15.50
CA ASP A 206 -38.82 -1.62 15.99
C ASP A 206 -38.87 -1.54 17.53
N GLY A 207 -37.87 -2.14 18.19
CA GLY A 207 -37.77 -2.20 19.65
C GLY A 207 -38.82 -3.14 20.28
N LYS A 208 -39.57 -2.64 21.28
CA LYS A 208 -40.74 -3.34 21.86
C LYS A 208 -42.07 -2.89 21.26
N SER A 209 -42.03 -2.20 20.12
CA SER A 209 -43.23 -1.65 19.49
C SER A 209 -43.97 -2.71 18.69
N ASP A 210 -45.26 -2.52 18.48
CA ASP A 210 -46.08 -3.40 17.64
C ASP A 210 -45.87 -3.19 16.12
N ILE A 211 -44.73 -2.59 15.75
CA ILE A 211 -44.40 -2.21 14.38
C ILE A 211 -43.36 -3.18 13.82
N ILE A 212 -43.71 -3.82 12.72
CA ILE A 212 -42.83 -4.67 11.92
C ILE A 212 -42.35 -3.86 10.71
N THR A 213 -41.03 -3.67 10.61
CA THR A 213 -40.41 -3.02 9.47
C THR A 213 -39.85 -4.06 8.50
N VAL A 214 -40.31 -4.01 7.25
CA VAL A 214 -39.79 -4.82 6.15
C VAL A 214 -38.87 -3.93 5.31
N THR A 215 -37.60 -4.32 5.19
CA THR A 215 -36.59 -3.60 4.39
C THR A 215 -36.10 -4.48 3.25
N PHE A 216 -35.96 -3.92 2.05
CA PHE A 216 -35.36 -4.62 0.91
C PHE A 216 -34.28 -3.77 0.24
N ASN A 217 -33.15 -4.40 -0.09
CA ASN A 217 -32.01 -3.76 -0.73
C ASN A 217 -31.91 -4.16 -2.21
N SER A 218 -32.01 -3.18 -3.12
CA SER A 218 -31.84 -3.39 -4.56
C SER A 218 -31.02 -2.27 -5.21
N SER A 219 -30.44 -2.55 -6.38
CA SER A 219 -29.75 -1.55 -7.20
C SER A 219 -30.72 -0.59 -7.88
N ASP A 220 -31.97 -1.03 -8.09
CA ASP A 220 -33.06 -0.21 -8.61
C ASP A 220 -33.94 0.31 -7.45
N PRO A 221 -34.04 1.63 -7.23
CA PRO A 221 -34.87 2.21 -6.17
C PRO A 221 -36.37 2.00 -6.38
N THR A 222 -36.87 1.93 -7.62
CA THR A 222 -38.31 1.71 -7.88
C THR A 222 -38.70 0.28 -7.56
N PHE A 223 -37.96 -0.69 -8.12
CA PHE A 223 -38.15 -2.10 -7.80
C PHE A 223 -38.01 -2.39 -6.30
N ALA A 224 -37.12 -1.69 -5.59
CA ALA A 224 -36.97 -1.86 -4.15
C ALA A 224 -38.27 -1.54 -3.38
N ALA A 225 -38.93 -0.44 -3.75
CA ALA A 225 -40.18 -0.02 -3.09
C ALA A 225 -41.33 -0.96 -3.45
N ASP A 226 -41.45 -1.35 -4.72
CA ASP A 226 -42.54 -2.19 -5.22
C ASP A 226 -42.54 -3.57 -4.57
N VAL A 227 -41.36 -4.19 -4.43
CA VAL A 227 -41.20 -5.50 -3.77
C VAL A 227 -41.69 -5.45 -2.33
N VAL A 228 -41.31 -4.43 -1.56
CA VAL A 228 -41.68 -4.32 -0.16
C VAL A 228 -43.17 -3.98 0.00
N ASN A 229 -43.71 -3.10 -0.85
CA ASN A 229 -45.13 -2.78 -0.87
C ASN A 229 -45.98 -4.02 -1.15
N ARG A 230 -45.59 -4.79 -2.17
CA ARG A 230 -46.28 -6.02 -2.53
C ARG A 230 -46.23 -7.08 -1.43
N ILE A 231 -45.10 -7.21 -0.73
CA ILE A 231 -44.98 -8.11 0.42
C ILE A 231 -45.93 -7.68 1.54
N ALA A 232 -45.97 -6.38 1.87
CA ALA A 232 -46.82 -5.86 2.92
C ALA A 232 -48.32 -6.03 2.60
N GLU A 233 -48.74 -5.71 1.39
CA GLU A 233 -50.12 -5.85 0.91
C GLU A 233 -50.53 -7.33 0.86
N SER A 234 -49.72 -8.18 0.22
CA SER A 234 -50.00 -9.62 0.09
C SER A 234 -50.11 -10.32 1.46
N TYR A 235 -49.41 -9.80 2.48
CA TYR A 235 -49.50 -10.33 3.84
C TYR A 235 -50.85 -10.02 4.48
N VAL A 236 -51.27 -8.75 4.41
CA VAL A 236 -52.55 -8.29 4.95
C VAL A 236 -53.70 -8.99 4.22
N ASP A 237 -53.64 -9.08 2.89
CA ASP A 237 -54.65 -9.76 2.08
C ASP A 237 -54.78 -11.24 2.47
N ASN A 238 -53.68 -11.98 2.52
CA ASN A 238 -53.68 -13.39 2.93
C ASN A 238 -54.21 -13.56 4.37
N ARG A 239 -53.95 -12.60 5.28
CA ARG A 239 -54.48 -12.63 6.64
C ARG A 239 -55.99 -12.41 6.66
N THR A 240 -56.50 -11.47 5.87
CA THR A 240 -57.94 -11.24 5.74
C THR A 240 -58.66 -12.45 5.15
N GLU A 241 -58.07 -13.10 4.14
CA GLU A 241 -58.64 -14.30 3.52
C GLU A 241 -58.69 -15.49 4.50
N MET A 242 -57.63 -15.71 5.28
CA MET A 242 -57.59 -16.75 6.30
C MET A 242 -58.65 -16.52 7.39
N LEU A 243 -58.81 -15.27 7.85
CA LEU A 243 -59.85 -14.91 8.83
C LEU A 243 -61.26 -15.09 8.25
N GLN A 244 -61.49 -14.66 7.00
CA GLN A 244 -62.75 -14.90 6.31
C GLN A 244 -63.06 -16.38 6.17
N ALA A 245 -62.06 -17.20 5.82
CA ALA A 245 -62.21 -18.64 5.66
C ALA A 245 -62.53 -19.33 7.00
N SER A 246 -61.85 -18.96 8.10
CA SER A 246 -62.14 -19.50 9.42
C SER A 246 -63.55 -19.12 9.89
N THR A 247 -63.95 -17.85 9.77
CA THR A 247 -65.29 -17.39 10.15
C THR A 247 -66.37 -18.05 9.30
N LYS A 248 -66.15 -18.21 7.98
CA LYS A 248 -67.07 -18.96 7.09
C LYS A 248 -67.21 -20.42 7.51
N ARG A 249 -66.12 -21.09 7.91
CA ARG A 249 -66.18 -22.48 8.42
C ARG A 249 -66.97 -22.55 9.73
N GLU A 250 -66.78 -21.59 10.63
CA GLU A 250 -67.56 -21.51 11.88
C GLU A 250 -69.05 -21.28 11.62
N ILE A 251 -69.39 -20.37 10.69
CA ILE A 251 -70.78 -20.15 10.26
C ILE A 251 -71.37 -21.46 9.70
N ALA A 252 -70.64 -22.16 8.83
CA ALA A 252 -71.09 -23.44 8.28
C ALA A 252 -71.32 -24.48 9.38
N HIS A 253 -70.41 -24.57 10.35
CA HIS A 253 -70.51 -25.49 11.48
C HIS A 253 -71.73 -25.18 12.38
N VAL A 254 -71.93 -23.90 12.75
CA VAL A 254 -73.11 -23.49 13.55
C VAL A 254 -74.40 -23.70 12.77
N THR A 255 -74.40 -23.44 11.47
CA THR A 255 -75.56 -23.66 10.59
C THR A 255 -75.92 -25.16 10.53
N ALA A 256 -74.93 -26.04 10.43
CA ALA A 256 -75.13 -27.48 10.48
C ALA A 256 -75.71 -27.92 11.84
N ASN A 257 -75.18 -27.40 12.95
CA ASN A 257 -75.71 -27.70 14.29
C ASN A 257 -77.16 -27.25 14.46
N ILE A 258 -77.53 -26.07 13.93
CA ILE A 258 -78.93 -25.61 13.92
C ILE A 258 -79.81 -26.59 13.12
N ALA A 259 -79.34 -27.09 11.98
CA ALA A 259 -80.09 -28.07 11.18
C ALA A 259 -80.28 -29.40 11.93
N VAL A 260 -79.24 -29.89 12.61
CA VAL A 260 -79.32 -31.11 13.44
C VAL A 260 -80.32 -30.93 14.57
N VAL A 261 -80.19 -29.88 15.39
CA VAL A 261 -81.10 -29.59 16.50
C VAL A 261 -82.55 -29.43 16.02
N LYS A 262 -82.77 -28.74 14.89
CA LYS A 262 -84.11 -28.63 14.28
C LYS A 262 -84.68 -30.00 13.87
N SER A 263 -83.84 -30.88 13.32
CA SER A 263 -84.26 -32.22 12.92
C SER A 263 -84.57 -33.12 14.12
N GLU A 264 -83.83 -32.99 15.22
CA GLU A 264 -84.09 -33.70 16.48
C GLU A 264 -85.41 -33.27 17.11
N VAL A 265 -85.66 -31.95 17.17
CA VAL A 265 -86.96 -31.42 17.62
C VAL A 265 -88.09 -31.97 16.74
N GLY A 266 -87.94 -31.92 15.41
CA GLY A 266 -88.95 -32.45 14.48
C GLY A 266 -89.19 -33.95 14.63
N ARG A 267 -88.15 -34.74 14.88
CA ARG A 267 -88.24 -36.19 15.14
C ARG A 267 -88.90 -36.50 16.49
N ALA A 268 -88.53 -35.78 17.55
CA ALA A 268 -89.11 -35.93 18.87
C ALA A 268 -90.61 -35.56 18.84
N ASP A 269 -90.96 -34.47 18.16
CA ASP A 269 -92.34 -34.04 17.96
C ASP A 269 -93.15 -35.07 17.14
N ALA A 270 -92.61 -35.55 16.02
CA ALA A 270 -93.26 -36.59 15.22
C ALA A 270 -93.45 -37.91 16.00
N SER A 271 -92.45 -38.30 16.80
CA SER A 271 -92.51 -39.49 17.65
C SER A 271 -93.56 -39.35 18.76
N ALA A 272 -93.61 -38.19 19.43
CA ALA A 272 -94.64 -37.87 20.41
C ALA A 272 -96.05 -37.89 19.80
N LEU A 273 -96.22 -37.31 18.61
CA LEU A 273 -97.47 -37.36 17.86
C LEU A 273 -97.86 -38.80 17.50
N SER A 274 -96.91 -39.64 17.08
CA SER A 274 -97.18 -41.04 16.76
C SER A 274 -97.61 -41.86 17.98
N LEU A 275 -97.07 -41.55 19.18
CA LEU A 275 -97.49 -42.17 20.44
C LEU A 275 -98.89 -41.72 20.87
N LEU A 276 -99.23 -40.45 20.63
CA LEU A 276 -100.59 -39.93 20.87
C LEU A 276 -101.61 -40.56 19.92
N GLN A 277 -101.21 -40.90 18.69
CA GLN A 277 -102.07 -41.55 17.70
C GLN A 277 -102.23 -43.06 17.93
N ARG A 278 -101.24 -43.74 18.54
CA ARG A 278 -101.36 -45.14 18.98
C ARG A 278 -102.29 -45.25 20.19
N ARG A 279 -103.60 -45.25 19.93
CA ARG A 279 -104.65 -45.51 20.91
C ARG A 279 -104.49 -46.95 21.45
N PRO A 280 -104.34 -47.18 22.77
CA PRO A 280 -104.23 -48.53 23.29
C PRO A 280 -105.63 -49.16 23.38
N GLU A 281 -105.98 -50.03 22.43
CA GLU A 281 -107.19 -50.86 22.47
C GLU A 281 -107.02 -52.13 23.35
N ALA A 282 -106.17 -52.09 24.37
CA ALA A 282 -106.00 -53.21 25.30
C ALA A 282 -106.98 -53.12 26.47
N THR A 283 -108.12 -53.78 26.35
CA THR A 283 -109.04 -54.14 27.43
C THR A 283 -108.48 -55.34 28.21
N GLY A 284 -107.79 -55.07 29.32
CA GLY A 284 -107.31 -56.09 30.27
C GLY A 284 -106.40 -55.48 31.35
N GLU A 285 -106.35 -56.07 32.54
CA GLU A 285 -105.71 -55.53 33.76
C GLU A 285 -104.19 -55.24 33.62
N THR A 286 -103.53 -55.70 32.56
CA THR A 286 -102.15 -55.31 32.18
C THR A 286 -102.04 -53.90 31.57
N ALA A 287 -103.17 -53.24 31.28
CA ALA A 287 -103.25 -51.92 30.65
C ALA A 287 -102.81 -50.74 31.55
N GLY A 288 -102.80 -50.92 32.88
CA GLY A 288 -102.33 -49.89 33.82
C GLY A 288 -100.83 -49.62 33.70
N GLN A 289 -100.02 -50.67 33.57
CA GLN A 289 -98.56 -50.57 33.45
C GLN A 289 -98.14 -50.01 32.07
N GLY A 290 -98.80 -50.43 30.99
CA GLY A 290 -98.51 -49.92 29.64
C GLY A 290 -98.85 -48.43 29.43
N LYS A 291 -99.94 -47.95 30.05
CA LYS A 291 -100.28 -46.51 30.06
C LYS A 291 -99.23 -45.70 30.81
N GLN A 292 -98.81 -46.16 32.00
CA GLN A 292 -97.79 -45.47 32.79
C GLN A 292 -96.44 -45.38 32.07
N PHE A 293 -96.02 -46.45 31.40
CA PHE A 293 -94.82 -46.45 30.56
C PHE A 293 -94.92 -45.48 29.37
N THR A 294 -96.08 -45.42 28.70
CA THR A 294 -96.32 -44.50 27.58
C THR A 294 -96.29 -43.03 28.03
N TYR A 295 -96.90 -42.71 29.18
CA TYR A 295 -96.85 -41.35 29.74
C TYR A 295 -95.45 -40.97 30.23
N GLN A 296 -94.66 -41.90 30.78
CA GLN A 296 -93.26 -41.66 31.13
C GLN A 296 -92.43 -41.37 29.87
N ARG A 297 -92.58 -42.18 28.81
CA ARG A 297 -91.87 -41.96 27.55
C ARG A 297 -92.27 -40.66 26.85
N LEU A 298 -93.55 -40.28 26.92
CA LEU A 298 -94.03 -39.00 26.41
C LEU A 298 -93.39 -37.83 27.16
N ARG A 299 -93.34 -37.89 28.50
CA ARG A 299 -92.69 -36.86 29.33
C ARG A 299 -91.21 -36.73 28.99
N GLU A 300 -90.51 -37.85 28.82
CA GLU A 300 -89.11 -37.87 28.41
C GLU A 300 -88.89 -37.17 27.05
N LEU A 301 -89.67 -37.53 26.03
CA LEU A 301 -89.60 -36.92 24.70
C LEU A 301 -89.97 -35.43 24.71
N THR A 302 -90.99 -35.02 25.49
CA THR A 302 -91.35 -33.61 25.63
C THR A 302 -90.28 -32.81 26.36
N SER A 303 -89.59 -33.42 27.32
CA SER A 303 -88.47 -32.82 28.03
C SER A 303 -87.28 -32.63 27.09
N GLU A 304 -86.96 -33.64 26.26
CA GLU A 304 -85.90 -33.57 25.26
C GLU A 304 -86.19 -32.53 24.16
N ALA A 305 -87.43 -32.47 23.67
CA ALA A 305 -87.84 -31.44 22.71
C ALA A 305 -87.79 -30.03 23.33
N ALA A 306 -88.13 -29.89 24.61
CA ALA A 306 -88.07 -28.59 25.30
C ALA A 306 -86.63 -28.09 25.50
N THR A 307 -85.68 -28.97 25.86
CA THR A 307 -84.27 -28.58 26.00
C THR A 307 -83.65 -28.18 24.66
N ALA A 308 -83.93 -28.93 23.59
CA ALA A 308 -83.47 -28.61 22.25
C ALA A 308 -84.03 -27.27 21.73
N ARG A 309 -85.31 -26.95 22.03
CA ARG A 309 -85.92 -25.66 21.67
C ARG A 309 -85.29 -24.47 22.39
N LEU A 310 -84.82 -24.64 23.62
CA LEU A 310 -84.12 -23.58 24.37
C LEU A 310 -82.72 -23.29 23.79
N LEU A 311 -82.07 -24.29 23.19
CA LEU A 311 -80.75 -24.15 22.57
C LEU A 311 -80.80 -23.43 21.20
N GLN A 312 -81.89 -23.59 20.45
CA GLN A 312 -82.02 -22.98 19.12
C GLN A 312 -81.81 -21.45 19.07
N PRO A 313 -82.43 -20.61 19.92
CA PRO A 313 -82.26 -19.16 19.86
C PRO A 313 -80.84 -18.70 20.21
N SER A 314 -80.11 -19.43 21.06
CA SER A 314 -78.72 -19.10 21.38
C SER A 314 -77.80 -19.38 20.19
N LEU A 315 -78.02 -20.47 19.45
CA LEU A 315 -77.30 -20.76 18.20
C LEU A 315 -77.62 -19.74 17.10
N GLN A 316 -78.88 -19.33 16.96
CA GLN A 316 -79.26 -18.29 16.01
C GLN A 316 -78.63 -16.93 16.32
N ARG A 317 -78.58 -16.55 17.61
CA ARG A 317 -77.88 -15.34 18.04
C ARG A 317 -76.39 -15.43 17.74
N ARG A 318 -75.75 -16.58 18.01
CA ARG A 318 -74.34 -16.81 17.67
C ARG A 318 -74.09 -16.70 16.17
N LEU A 319 -74.97 -17.26 15.34
CA LEU A 319 -74.88 -17.14 13.88
C LEU A 319 -74.98 -15.67 13.43
N GLY A 320 -75.92 -14.90 13.99
CA GLY A 320 -76.05 -13.47 13.68
C GLY A 320 -74.81 -12.65 14.04
N LEU A 321 -74.17 -12.98 15.18
CA LEU A 321 -72.90 -12.37 15.58
C LEU A 321 -71.77 -12.71 14.59
N LEU A 322 -71.62 -13.98 14.22
CA LEU A 322 -70.60 -14.40 13.25
C LEU A 322 -70.80 -13.79 11.86
N GLN A 323 -72.05 -13.60 11.42
CA GLN A 323 -72.37 -12.92 10.16
C GLN A 323 -72.03 -11.43 10.21
N ALA A 324 -72.31 -10.76 11.33
CA ALA A 324 -71.94 -9.37 11.54
C ALA A 324 -70.40 -9.20 11.59
N GLU A 325 -69.72 -10.16 12.21
CA GLU A 325 -68.25 -10.22 12.23
C GLU A 325 -67.68 -10.42 10.82
N LEU A 326 -68.23 -11.34 10.03
CA LEU A 326 -67.84 -11.56 8.63
C LEU A 326 -67.97 -10.29 7.78
N ALA A 327 -68.99 -9.47 8.03
CA ALA A 327 -69.21 -8.21 7.32
C ALA A 327 -68.21 -7.10 7.71
N ASN A 328 -67.55 -7.22 8.87
CA ASN A 328 -66.66 -6.21 9.44
C ASN A 328 -65.31 -6.81 9.89
N ILE A 329 -64.78 -7.78 9.14
CA ILE A 329 -63.48 -8.38 9.43
C ILE A 329 -62.40 -7.30 9.31
N LYS A 330 -61.77 -6.98 10.44
CA LYS A 330 -60.57 -6.14 10.51
C LYS A 330 -59.39 -7.06 10.84
N PRO A 331 -58.38 -7.17 9.96
CA PRO A 331 -57.20 -7.96 10.28
C PRO A 331 -56.47 -7.35 11.47
N ASP A 332 -55.85 -8.23 12.26
CA ASP A 332 -54.92 -7.90 13.34
C ASP A 332 -53.65 -7.20 12.82
N VAL A 333 -53.37 -7.23 11.52
CA VAL A 333 -52.24 -6.53 10.90
C VAL A 333 -52.73 -5.57 9.84
N ARG A 334 -52.19 -4.34 9.84
CA ARG A 334 -52.44 -3.35 8.80
C ARG A 334 -51.16 -2.64 8.36
N VAL A 335 -51.14 -2.18 7.12
CA VAL A 335 -50.04 -1.35 6.61
C VAL A 335 -50.14 0.04 7.23
N LEU A 336 -49.12 0.44 7.98
CA LEU A 336 -49.00 1.77 8.58
C LEU A 336 -48.49 2.77 7.54
N ALA A 337 -47.46 2.38 6.79
CA ALA A 337 -46.85 3.19 5.75
C ALA A 337 -46.26 2.32 4.64
N LEU A 338 -46.66 2.60 3.40
CA LEU A 338 -46.05 2.03 2.20
C LEU A 338 -44.64 2.60 2.01
N ALA A 339 -43.76 1.78 1.43
CA ALA A 339 -42.42 2.16 1.05
C ALA A 339 -42.44 3.25 -0.02
N ARG A 340 -41.70 4.33 0.26
CA ARG A 340 -41.39 5.38 -0.71
C ARG A 340 -40.12 5.00 -1.48
N THR A 341 -40.03 5.42 -2.73
CA THR A 341 -38.81 5.26 -3.55
C THR A 341 -37.62 5.97 -2.88
N PRO A 342 -36.57 5.25 -2.47
CA PRO A 342 -35.42 5.83 -1.78
C PRO A 342 -34.65 6.78 -2.71
N GLN A 343 -34.48 8.04 -2.30
CA GLN A 343 -33.76 9.05 -3.09
C GLN A 343 -32.25 9.05 -2.88
N LYS A 344 -31.77 8.39 -1.81
CA LYS A 344 -30.34 8.31 -1.49
C LYS A 344 -29.92 6.84 -1.39
N PRO A 345 -28.74 6.50 -1.95
CA PRO A 345 -28.22 5.15 -1.79
C PRO A 345 -27.84 4.91 -0.31
N ASN A 346 -28.00 3.66 0.11
CA ASN A 346 -27.62 3.18 1.44
C ASN A 346 -26.15 2.71 1.51
N SER A 347 -25.45 2.68 0.37
CA SER A 347 -24.01 2.38 0.31
C SER A 347 -23.18 3.53 0.89
N LEU A 348 -22.09 3.21 1.62
CA LEU A 348 -21.14 4.22 2.05
C LEU A 348 -20.56 4.97 0.83
N ASN A 349 -20.43 6.28 0.93
CA ASN A 349 -19.80 7.08 -0.12
C ASN A 349 -18.35 6.59 -0.33
N PRO A 350 -17.96 6.20 -1.56
CA PRO A 350 -16.64 5.63 -1.82
C PRO A 350 -15.50 6.61 -1.50
N ILE A 351 -15.79 7.91 -1.53
CA ILE A 351 -14.87 9.00 -1.14
C ILE A 351 -14.45 8.89 0.33
N ILE A 352 -15.33 8.43 1.23
CA ILE A 352 -15.01 8.27 2.66
C ILE A 352 -13.98 7.17 2.86
N LEU A 353 -13.99 6.13 2.00
CA LEU A 353 -13.02 5.04 2.04
C LEU A 353 -11.69 5.38 1.33
N ALA A 354 -11.64 6.44 0.52
CA ALA A 354 -10.44 6.82 -0.21
C ALA A 354 -9.28 7.22 0.72
N VAL A 355 -9.57 7.96 1.80
CA VAL A 355 -8.55 8.40 2.77
C VAL A 355 -7.88 7.23 3.50
N PRO A 356 -8.62 6.29 4.16
CA PRO A 356 -7.98 5.16 4.83
C PRO A 356 -7.23 4.23 3.85
N VAL A 357 -7.72 4.06 2.62
CA VAL A 357 -7.02 3.31 1.56
C VAL A 357 -5.72 4.01 1.16
N PHE A 358 -5.73 5.34 1.01
CA PHE A 358 -4.53 6.09 0.67
C PHE A 358 -3.47 5.99 1.79
N VAL A 359 -3.89 6.11 3.05
CA VAL A 359 -2.99 5.97 4.21
C VAL A 359 -2.40 4.56 4.30
N SER A 360 -3.20 3.51 4.07
CA SER A 360 -2.69 2.13 4.09
C SER A 360 -1.69 1.87 2.95
N LEU A 361 -1.95 2.43 1.75
CA LEU A 361 -1.02 2.35 0.63
C LEU A 361 0.28 3.14 0.84
N LEU A 362 0.24 4.27 1.56
CA LEU A 362 1.47 4.97 1.96
C LEU A 362 2.34 4.11 2.89
N ILE A 363 1.72 3.43 3.86
CA ILE A 363 2.42 2.53 4.77
C ILE A 363 3.01 1.37 3.97
N ALA A 364 2.20 0.69 3.14
CA ALA A 364 2.66 -0.43 2.31
C ALA A 364 3.77 -0.01 1.34
N GLY A 365 3.63 1.14 0.68
CA GLY A 365 4.63 1.69 -0.23
C GLY A 365 5.96 2.01 0.49
N SER A 366 5.90 2.52 1.71
CA SER A 366 7.08 2.74 2.55
C SER A 366 7.78 1.43 2.92
N TRP A 367 7.02 0.38 3.27
CA TRP A 367 7.56 -0.96 3.53
C TRP A 367 8.22 -1.58 2.30
N ILE A 368 7.56 -1.51 1.14
CA ILE A 368 8.09 -2.01 -0.13
C ILE A 368 9.37 -1.24 -0.51
N ALA A 369 9.37 0.08 -0.35
CA ALA A 369 10.55 0.91 -0.60
C ALA A 369 11.73 0.51 0.30
N ALA A 370 11.49 0.27 1.60
CA ALA A 370 12.50 -0.23 2.53
C ALA A 370 13.02 -1.60 2.14
N TRP A 371 12.14 -2.48 1.68
CA TRP A 371 12.50 -3.82 1.26
C TRP A 371 13.34 -3.82 -0.03
N LEU A 372 12.94 -3.03 -1.03
CA LEU A 372 13.69 -2.84 -2.26
C LEU A 372 15.08 -2.23 -2.02
N ASP A 373 15.23 -1.33 -1.03
CA ASP A 373 16.53 -0.77 -0.68
C ASP A 373 17.44 -1.80 0.01
N LYS A 374 16.88 -2.71 0.81
CA LYS A 374 17.62 -3.83 1.41
C LYS A 374 18.09 -4.87 0.38
N LEU A 375 17.34 -5.08 -0.70
CA LEU A 375 17.74 -5.97 -1.80
C LEU A 375 18.87 -5.38 -2.65
N ASP A 376 19.10 -4.07 -2.55
CA ASP A 376 20.09 -3.37 -3.35
C ASP A 376 21.47 -3.39 -2.68
N MET A 377 22.23 -4.47 -2.93
CA MET A 377 23.55 -4.74 -2.32
C MET A 377 24.71 -3.87 -2.84
N ARG A 378 24.43 -2.74 -3.51
CA ARG A 378 25.47 -1.86 -4.07
C ARG A 378 26.04 -0.93 -2.99
N LEU A 379 27.34 -0.69 -3.06
CA LEU A 379 28.07 0.17 -2.13
C LEU A 379 27.87 1.66 -2.47
N ARG A 380 27.34 2.46 -1.53
CA ARG A 380 26.96 3.87 -1.76
C ARG A 380 27.43 4.85 -0.70
N SER A 381 27.47 4.41 0.56
CA SER A 381 27.92 5.23 1.68
C SER A 381 29.35 4.87 2.09
N GLU A 382 30.05 5.81 2.71
CA GLU A 382 31.36 5.58 3.35
C GLU A 382 31.23 4.52 4.46
N GLY A 383 30.10 4.54 5.19
CA GLY A 383 29.76 3.53 6.19
C GLY A 383 29.55 2.14 5.57
N ASP A 384 28.94 2.05 4.38
CA ASP A 384 28.76 0.76 3.69
C ASP A 384 30.11 0.13 3.35
N LEU A 385 31.07 0.96 2.92
CA LEU A 385 32.42 0.52 2.58
C LEU A 385 33.18 0.08 3.83
N HIS A 386 33.09 0.86 4.91
CA HIS A 386 33.68 0.51 6.20
C HIS A 386 33.11 -0.81 6.75
N ASN A 387 31.80 -0.97 6.75
CA ASN A 387 31.13 -2.19 7.20
C ASN A 387 31.44 -3.40 6.28
N CYS A 388 31.70 -3.16 5.00
CA CYS A 388 32.07 -4.20 4.04
C CYS A 388 33.50 -4.70 4.20
N LEU A 389 34.45 -3.77 4.32
CA LEU A 389 35.88 -4.06 4.25
C LEU A 389 36.56 -4.09 5.63
N GLY A 390 35.93 -3.53 6.66
CA GLY A 390 36.51 -3.37 8.00
C GLY A 390 37.53 -2.24 8.09
N VAL A 391 37.65 -1.40 7.05
CA VAL A 391 38.64 -0.31 6.94
C VAL A 391 37.93 0.98 6.52
N PRO A 392 38.22 2.15 7.10
CA PRO A 392 37.55 3.40 6.74
C PRO A 392 37.81 3.80 5.28
N CYS A 393 36.83 4.48 4.68
CA CYS A 393 36.98 5.05 3.35
C CYS A 393 37.98 6.21 3.38
N SER A 394 39.09 6.10 2.64
CA SER A 394 40.16 7.10 2.67
C SER A 394 39.90 8.29 1.75
N ALA A 395 39.24 8.07 0.60
CA ALA A 395 38.96 9.13 -0.35
C ALA A 395 37.73 8.86 -1.22
N LEU A 396 37.16 9.95 -1.74
CA LEU A 396 36.05 9.96 -2.69
C LEU A 396 36.49 10.67 -3.96
N LEU A 397 36.62 9.94 -5.06
CA LEU A 397 37.03 10.49 -6.36
C LEU A 397 35.79 10.78 -7.23
N PRO A 398 35.49 12.06 -7.51
CA PRO A 398 34.36 12.45 -8.34
C PRO A 398 34.45 11.90 -9.77
N ARG A 399 33.30 11.71 -10.41
CA ARG A 399 33.26 11.29 -11.81
C ARG A 399 33.73 12.41 -12.74
N VAL A 400 34.78 12.12 -13.52
CA VAL A 400 35.30 13.02 -14.56
C VAL A 400 34.67 12.67 -15.91
N ARG A 401 34.24 13.69 -16.69
CA ARG A 401 33.75 13.49 -18.05
C ARG A 401 34.92 13.20 -18.99
N LYS A 402 34.90 12.04 -19.68
CA LYS A 402 35.99 11.48 -20.51
C LYS A 402 36.65 12.46 -21.51
N LYS A 403 35.94 13.47 -22.01
CA LYS A 403 36.44 14.39 -23.06
C LYS A 403 37.58 15.32 -22.63
N ARG A 404 37.75 15.61 -21.33
CA ARG A 404 38.77 16.58 -20.87
C ARG A 404 40.06 15.96 -20.35
N PHE A 405 40.03 14.69 -19.94
CA PHE A 405 41.17 14.06 -19.25
C PHE A 405 42.19 13.40 -20.20
N PHE A 406 41.77 13.00 -21.39
CA PHE A 406 42.61 12.27 -22.35
C PHE A 406 43.28 13.16 -23.41
N GLN A 407 43.07 14.49 -23.37
CA GLN A 407 43.75 15.44 -24.24
C GLN A 407 44.23 16.69 -23.48
N PRO A 408 45.00 16.55 -22.37
CA PRO A 408 45.60 17.71 -21.72
C PRO A 408 46.66 18.30 -22.67
N LYS A 409 46.56 19.58 -23.02
CA LYS A 409 47.55 20.25 -23.87
C LYS A 409 48.71 20.81 -23.05
N THR A 410 48.46 21.14 -21.78
CA THR A 410 49.47 21.68 -20.86
C THR A 410 49.48 20.96 -19.52
N ARG A 411 50.56 21.16 -18.74
CA ARG A 411 50.69 20.69 -17.35
C ARG A 411 49.67 21.37 -16.44
N GLU A 412 49.26 22.61 -16.75
CA GLU A 412 48.16 23.29 -16.06
C GLU A 412 46.80 22.70 -16.38
N ASP A 413 46.55 22.14 -17.58
CA ASP A 413 45.28 21.47 -17.89
C ASP A 413 45.02 20.22 -17.04
N LEU A 414 46.09 19.58 -16.54
CA LEU A 414 46.04 18.40 -15.66
C LEU A 414 45.73 18.74 -14.19
N LEU A 415 45.90 20.00 -13.79
CA LEU A 415 45.86 20.45 -12.39
C LEU A 415 45.08 21.73 -12.16
N GLY A 416 44.58 22.31 -13.25
CA GLY A 416 44.01 23.63 -13.31
C GLY A 416 42.70 23.73 -12.54
N PRO A 417 42.24 24.95 -12.27
CA PRO A 417 40.98 25.21 -11.57
C PRO A 417 39.77 24.54 -12.25
N GLU A 418 39.88 24.19 -13.54
CA GLU A 418 38.87 23.49 -14.34
C GLU A 418 38.61 22.02 -13.94
N LEU A 419 39.55 21.33 -13.29
CA LEU A 419 39.33 19.96 -12.78
C LEU A 419 38.52 19.92 -11.48
N GLY A 420 38.25 21.09 -10.90
CA GLY A 420 37.29 21.28 -9.81
C GLY A 420 37.48 20.28 -8.64
N PRO A 421 36.40 19.60 -8.20
CA PRO A 421 36.45 18.67 -7.07
C PRO A 421 37.38 17.46 -7.24
N TYR A 422 37.68 17.04 -8.48
CA TYR A 422 38.51 15.85 -8.73
C TYR A 422 39.99 16.10 -8.43
N ALA A 423 40.54 17.23 -8.88
CA ALA A 423 41.94 17.58 -8.59
C ALA A 423 42.17 17.76 -7.08
N GLN A 424 41.19 18.26 -6.33
CA GLN A 424 41.27 18.32 -4.87
C GLN A 424 41.22 16.96 -4.20
N ALA A 425 40.37 16.04 -4.68
CA ALA A 425 40.35 14.67 -4.20
C ALA A 425 41.70 13.97 -4.43
N ILE A 426 42.34 14.19 -5.59
CA ILE A 426 43.70 13.70 -5.87
C ILE A 426 44.73 14.34 -4.93
N ARG A 427 44.69 15.66 -4.72
CA ARG A 427 45.58 16.36 -3.77
C ARG A 427 45.47 15.78 -2.36
N PHE A 428 44.25 15.54 -1.90
CA PHE A 428 43.99 14.95 -0.60
C PHE A 428 44.52 13.52 -0.51
N LEU A 429 44.29 12.72 -1.55
CA LEU A 429 44.81 11.36 -1.63
C LEU A 429 46.34 11.34 -1.61
N VAL A 430 47.01 12.21 -2.39
CA VAL A 430 48.46 12.36 -2.35
C VAL A 430 48.91 12.74 -0.94
N ALA A 431 48.28 13.71 -0.30
CA ALA A 431 48.63 14.11 1.07
C ALA A 431 48.46 12.97 2.09
N SER A 432 47.45 12.10 1.91
CA SER A 432 47.24 10.92 2.77
C SER A 432 48.24 9.80 2.51
N VAL A 433 48.75 9.70 1.28
CA VAL A 433 49.73 8.69 0.88
C VAL A 433 51.17 9.19 1.10
N HIS A 434 51.38 10.49 1.15
CA HIS A 434 52.67 11.13 1.42
C HIS A 434 53.09 10.89 2.88
N PRO A 435 54.38 10.65 3.17
CA PRO A 435 54.86 10.37 4.52
C PRO A 435 54.73 11.50 5.54
N GLU A 436 54.66 11.08 6.80
CA GLU A 436 54.98 11.89 7.97
C GLU A 436 56.45 12.33 7.96
N ALA A 437 56.77 13.45 8.62
CA ALA A 437 58.09 14.09 8.59
C ALA A 437 59.26 13.16 9.01
N SER A 438 58.98 12.10 9.77
CA SER A 438 59.95 11.10 10.25
C SER A 438 60.53 10.21 9.12
N GLU A 439 59.79 9.96 8.04
CA GLU A 439 60.25 9.10 6.93
C GLU A 439 60.86 9.86 5.74
N ARG A 440 61.09 11.17 5.86
CA ARG A 440 61.70 11.98 4.78
C ARG A 440 63.11 11.54 4.40
N ASN A 441 63.80 10.82 5.29
CA ASN A 441 65.16 10.32 5.05
C ASN A 441 65.22 8.96 4.32
N ARG A 442 64.08 8.38 3.90
CA ARG A 442 64.07 7.13 3.13
C ARG A 442 64.59 7.42 1.70
N LYS A 443 65.77 6.89 1.35
CA LYS A 443 66.41 7.02 0.02
C LYS A 443 65.80 6.12 -1.09
N ILE A 444 64.61 5.56 -0.86
CA ILE A 444 64.02 4.51 -1.70
C ILE A 444 62.61 4.95 -2.10
N ALA A 445 62.23 4.74 -3.36
CA ALA A 445 60.92 5.03 -3.92
C ALA A 445 59.79 4.38 -3.12
N ARG A 446 58.66 5.08 -3.00
CA ARG A 446 57.41 4.49 -2.48
C ARG A 446 56.66 3.79 -3.58
N VAL A 447 56.31 2.53 -3.34
CA VAL A 447 55.56 1.70 -4.27
C VAL A 447 54.09 1.69 -3.88
N ILE A 448 53.23 2.28 -4.71
CA ILE A 448 51.78 2.36 -4.48
C ILE A 448 51.08 1.52 -5.55
N MET A 449 50.28 0.54 -5.11
CA MET A 449 49.50 -0.29 -6.01
C MET A 449 48.05 0.16 -6.08
N ALA A 450 47.51 0.32 -7.28
CA ALA A 450 46.07 0.50 -7.51
C ALA A 450 45.43 -0.85 -7.84
N ALA A 451 44.60 -1.34 -6.93
CA ALA A 451 43.86 -2.58 -7.06
C ALA A 451 42.36 -2.32 -7.06
N SER A 452 41.57 -3.15 -7.73
CA SER A 452 40.12 -3.00 -7.72
C SER A 452 39.42 -4.34 -7.91
N SER A 453 38.14 -4.38 -7.54
CA SER A 453 37.34 -5.59 -7.60
C SER A 453 37.03 -6.02 -9.03
N LEU A 454 36.67 -5.06 -9.89
CA LEU A 454 36.16 -5.29 -11.25
C LEU A 454 36.88 -4.41 -12.30
N PRO A 455 36.77 -4.75 -13.60
CA PRO A 455 37.15 -3.85 -14.68
C PRO A 455 36.43 -2.49 -14.58
N GLU A 456 37.03 -1.45 -15.17
CA GLU A 456 36.43 -0.11 -15.30
C GLU A 456 36.12 0.65 -13.98
N GLU A 457 36.75 0.27 -12.87
CA GLU A 457 36.65 1.02 -11.61
C GLU A 457 37.62 2.21 -11.52
N GLY A 458 38.38 2.50 -12.59
CA GLY A 458 39.21 3.70 -12.68
C GLY A 458 40.64 3.58 -12.14
N LYS A 459 41.19 2.35 -12.04
CA LYS A 459 42.59 2.08 -11.65
C LYS A 459 43.60 2.86 -12.48
N SER A 460 43.63 2.63 -13.79
CA SER A 460 44.52 3.34 -14.70
C SER A 460 44.31 4.85 -14.68
N THR A 461 43.05 5.30 -14.63
CA THR A 461 42.75 6.73 -14.53
C THR A 461 43.34 7.33 -13.24
N LEU A 462 43.21 6.63 -12.11
CA LEU A 462 43.79 7.09 -10.85
C LEU A 462 45.33 7.10 -10.90
N CYS A 463 45.97 6.04 -11.41
CA CYS A 463 47.43 5.97 -11.55
C CYS A 463 47.97 7.11 -12.40
N HIS A 464 47.35 7.40 -13.55
CA HIS A 464 47.73 8.52 -14.39
C HIS A 464 47.50 9.88 -13.71
N SER A 465 46.35 10.09 -13.06
CA SER A 465 46.06 11.33 -12.32
C SER A 465 47.03 11.58 -11.17
N LEU A 466 47.28 10.53 -10.38
CA LEU A 466 48.18 10.57 -9.24
C LEU A 466 49.61 10.81 -9.69
N GLY A 467 50.06 10.10 -10.73
CA GLY A 467 51.39 10.26 -11.32
C GLY A 467 51.58 11.66 -11.91
N ALA A 468 50.62 12.16 -12.68
CA ALA A 468 50.67 13.53 -13.19
C ALA A 468 50.75 14.57 -12.06
N PHE A 469 50.01 14.37 -10.96
CA PHE A 469 50.10 15.25 -9.80
C PHE A 469 51.47 15.18 -9.11
N VAL A 470 51.99 13.98 -8.86
CA VAL A 470 53.30 13.78 -8.21
C VAL A 470 54.44 14.34 -9.07
N ALA A 471 54.41 14.11 -10.38
CA ALA A 471 55.36 14.72 -11.31
C ALA A 471 55.25 16.25 -11.30
N SER A 472 54.04 16.79 -11.14
CA SER A 472 53.81 18.23 -11.14
C SER A 472 54.46 18.96 -9.98
N ILE A 473 54.57 18.31 -8.82
CA ILE A 473 55.26 18.82 -7.63
C ILE A 473 56.77 18.60 -7.68
N GLY A 474 57.31 18.14 -8.82
CA GLY A 474 58.74 18.01 -9.09
C GLY A 474 59.35 16.67 -8.68
N LEU A 475 58.53 15.69 -8.27
CA LEU A 475 58.99 14.37 -7.87
C LEU A 475 59.05 13.42 -9.06
N LYS A 476 60.07 12.56 -9.11
CA LYS A 476 60.23 11.57 -10.17
C LYS A 476 59.27 10.41 -9.94
N VAL A 477 58.37 10.17 -10.88
CA VAL A 477 57.38 9.09 -10.81
C VAL A 477 57.49 8.15 -12.00
N LEU A 478 57.40 6.85 -11.71
CA LEU A 478 57.27 5.78 -12.69
C LEU A 478 55.91 5.11 -12.54
N ILE A 479 55.15 5.00 -13.62
CA ILE A 479 53.90 4.24 -13.68
C ILE A 479 54.19 2.91 -14.38
N ILE A 480 53.93 1.80 -13.70
CA ILE A 480 54.08 0.45 -14.26
C ILE A 480 52.68 -0.14 -14.50
N ASP A 481 52.32 -0.36 -15.76
CA ASP A 481 51.02 -0.90 -16.18
C ASP A 481 51.13 -2.40 -16.46
N PHE A 482 50.49 -3.21 -15.62
CA PHE A 482 50.46 -4.66 -15.74
C PHE A 482 49.29 -5.16 -16.58
N ASP A 483 48.34 -4.29 -16.95
CA ASP A 483 47.12 -4.67 -17.68
C ASP A 483 47.21 -4.36 -19.19
N LYS A 484 48.04 -3.40 -19.61
CA LYS A 484 48.28 -3.09 -21.01
C LYS A 484 49.54 -3.75 -21.54
N ARG A 485 49.48 -4.25 -22.78
CA ARG A 485 50.65 -4.75 -23.50
C ARG A 485 51.61 -3.58 -23.78
N GLY A 486 52.90 -3.79 -23.49
CA GLY A 486 53.95 -2.90 -23.92
C GLY A 486 54.13 -2.88 -25.45
N PRO A 487 54.85 -1.90 -26.00
CA PRO A 487 55.21 -1.88 -27.41
C PRO A 487 55.98 -3.15 -27.78
N GLN A 488 55.62 -3.79 -28.91
CA GLN A 488 56.39 -4.92 -29.43
C GLN A 488 57.76 -4.42 -29.92
N ARG A 489 58.79 -4.50 -29.05
CA ARG A 489 60.19 -4.26 -29.42
C ARG A 489 60.96 -5.57 -29.41
N ASN A 490 62.01 -5.65 -30.23
CA ASN A 490 62.77 -6.87 -30.51
C ASN A 490 63.61 -7.38 -29.31
N ALA A 491 63.71 -6.62 -28.22
CA ALA A 491 64.40 -7.03 -27.01
C ALA A 491 63.42 -7.74 -26.06
N PRO A 492 63.69 -8.99 -25.63
CA PRO A 492 62.87 -9.63 -24.62
C PRO A 492 62.93 -8.81 -23.33
N LEU A 493 61.77 -8.53 -22.72
CA LEU A 493 61.60 -7.86 -21.41
C LEU A 493 62.27 -8.61 -20.23
N ILE A 494 63.15 -9.58 -20.50
CA ILE A 494 63.75 -10.52 -19.57
C ILE A 494 65.05 -9.96 -18.95
N SER A 495 65.65 -8.91 -19.51
CA SER A 495 66.85 -8.27 -18.93
C SER A 495 66.58 -6.90 -18.31
N THR A 496 67.36 -6.55 -17.28
CA THR A 496 67.39 -5.22 -16.63
C THR A 496 67.47 -4.08 -17.65
N ALA A 497 68.36 -4.21 -18.63
CA ALA A 497 68.51 -3.24 -19.72
C ALA A 497 67.23 -3.10 -20.56
N GLY A 498 66.55 -4.21 -20.89
CA GLY A 498 65.31 -4.20 -21.66
C GLY A 498 64.14 -3.54 -20.92
N VAL A 499 64.06 -3.68 -19.59
CA VAL A 499 63.07 -2.99 -18.76
C VAL A 499 63.31 -1.47 -18.78
N VAL A 500 64.56 -1.03 -18.62
CA VAL A 500 64.92 0.39 -18.61
C VAL A 500 64.72 1.04 -19.99
N GLU A 501 65.03 0.33 -21.08
CA GLU A 501 64.82 0.81 -22.47
C GLU A 501 63.34 0.88 -22.88
N SER A 502 62.47 0.16 -22.17
CA SER A 502 61.01 0.14 -22.41
C SER A 502 60.25 1.24 -21.67
N ILE A 503 60.96 2.06 -20.88
CA ILE A 503 60.36 3.21 -20.20
C ILE A 503 60.13 4.34 -21.21
N GLU A 504 58.87 4.70 -21.39
CA GLU A 504 58.44 5.82 -22.22
C GLU A 504 58.08 7.02 -21.35
N ARG A 505 58.44 8.23 -21.78
CA ARG A 505 58.09 9.46 -21.06
C ARG A 505 56.79 10.03 -21.59
N ILE A 506 55.79 10.18 -20.71
CA ILE A 506 54.47 10.71 -21.06
C ILE A 506 54.46 12.24 -20.89
N ALA A 507 54.51 12.97 -22.00
CA ALA A 507 54.20 14.40 -22.05
C ALA A 507 52.67 14.64 -22.03
N PRO A 508 52.16 15.74 -21.42
CA PRO A 508 52.87 16.86 -20.77
C PRO A 508 53.12 16.67 -19.26
N ALA A 509 52.91 15.46 -18.73
CA ALA A 509 52.93 15.20 -17.29
C ALA A 509 54.35 15.03 -16.70
N ASP A 510 55.39 14.87 -17.51
CA ASP A 510 56.76 14.52 -17.04
C ASP A 510 56.80 13.24 -16.18
N ALA A 511 55.89 12.30 -16.42
CA ALA A 511 55.87 10.99 -15.77
C ALA A 511 56.46 9.93 -16.70
N ASP A 512 57.28 9.04 -16.14
CA ASP A 512 57.78 7.87 -16.85
C ASP A 512 56.76 6.72 -16.77
N TYR A 513 56.63 5.96 -17.84
CA TYR A 513 55.62 4.91 -18.00
C TYR A 513 56.21 3.64 -18.59
N LEU A 514 55.90 2.51 -17.99
CA LEU A 514 56.35 1.18 -18.38
C LEU A 514 55.14 0.25 -18.49
N ALA A 515 54.90 -0.33 -19.67
CA ALA A 515 53.80 -1.27 -19.88
C ALA A 515 54.34 -2.72 -20.02
N LEU A 516 53.80 -3.64 -19.22
CA LEU A 516 54.29 -5.03 -19.06
C LEU A 516 53.29 -6.13 -19.45
N GLY A 517 51.97 -5.87 -19.57
CA GLY A 517 50.89 -6.89 -19.70
C GLY A 517 51.02 -7.83 -20.91
N ARG A 518 50.22 -8.90 -21.17
CA ARG A 518 49.04 -9.58 -20.58
C ARG A 518 49.17 -11.12 -20.70
N SER A 519 50.40 -11.62 -20.85
CA SER A 519 50.68 -13.07 -20.87
C SER A 519 51.09 -13.47 -19.45
N SER A 520 50.18 -14.08 -18.69
CA SER A 520 50.42 -14.46 -17.29
C SER A 520 51.64 -15.38 -17.11
N GLY A 521 51.95 -16.20 -18.12
CA GLY A 521 53.16 -17.05 -18.13
C GLY A 521 54.46 -16.25 -18.22
N ASP A 522 54.47 -15.16 -18.99
CA ASP A 522 55.66 -14.31 -19.15
C ASP A 522 55.83 -13.36 -17.95
N LEU A 523 54.72 -12.85 -17.40
CA LEU A 523 54.72 -12.05 -16.17
C LEU A 523 55.23 -12.84 -14.97
N LEU A 524 54.80 -14.09 -14.80
CA LEU A 524 55.31 -14.94 -13.73
C LEU A 524 56.83 -15.11 -13.85
N ARG A 525 57.32 -15.51 -15.03
CA ARG A 525 58.75 -15.71 -15.27
C ARG A 525 59.57 -14.44 -15.06
N LEU A 526 59.05 -13.29 -15.51
CA LEU A 526 59.70 -12.00 -15.31
C LEU A 526 59.76 -11.64 -13.83
N LEU A 527 58.62 -11.63 -13.14
CA LEU A 527 58.52 -11.17 -11.75
C LEU A 527 59.25 -12.09 -10.75
N THR A 528 59.46 -13.37 -11.10
CA THR A 528 60.25 -14.31 -10.30
C THR A 528 61.74 -14.33 -10.65
N SER A 529 62.17 -13.61 -11.70
CA SER A 529 63.58 -13.59 -12.10
C SER A 529 64.43 -12.71 -11.17
N GLU A 530 65.69 -13.11 -10.95
CA GLU A 530 66.67 -12.27 -10.23
C GLU A 530 66.95 -10.96 -10.97
N ASP A 531 66.88 -10.98 -12.31
CA ASP A 531 67.04 -9.80 -13.15
C ASP A 531 65.97 -8.74 -12.86
N TRP A 532 64.70 -9.14 -12.69
CA TRP A 532 63.64 -8.21 -12.29
C TRP A 532 63.87 -7.66 -10.88
N ALA A 533 64.28 -8.48 -9.92
CA ALA A 533 64.56 -8.02 -8.56
C ALA A 533 65.65 -6.93 -8.56
N ASN A 534 66.75 -7.17 -9.28
CA ASN A 534 67.83 -6.20 -9.43
C ASN A 534 67.38 -4.93 -10.18
N ALA A 535 66.60 -5.07 -11.26
CA ALA A 535 66.05 -3.95 -12.01
C ALA A 535 65.13 -3.10 -11.13
N PHE A 536 64.22 -3.74 -10.40
CA PHE A 536 63.25 -3.07 -9.56
C PHE A 536 63.92 -2.32 -8.40
N ASP A 537 65.00 -2.86 -7.83
CA ASP A 537 65.80 -2.18 -6.81
C ASP A 537 66.61 -0.99 -7.37
N GLU A 538 66.98 -1.01 -8.66
CA GLU A 538 67.55 0.15 -9.35
C GLU A 538 66.48 1.22 -9.61
N LEU A 539 65.30 0.82 -10.08
CA LEU A 539 64.16 1.73 -10.27
C LEU A 539 63.75 2.40 -8.95
N LYS A 540 63.71 1.65 -7.87
CA LYS A 540 63.47 2.16 -6.51
C LYS A 540 64.49 3.21 -6.06
N ARG A 541 65.72 3.21 -6.59
CA ARG A 541 66.74 4.23 -6.28
C ARG A 541 66.65 5.46 -7.18
N LYS A 542 66.06 5.32 -8.37
CA LYS A 542 65.97 6.39 -9.39
C LYS A 542 64.73 7.27 -9.25
N TYR A 543 63.63 6.69 -8.78
CA TYR A 543 62.33 7.35 -8.65
C TYR A 543 61.98 7.66 -7.20
N ASP A 544 61.12 8.65 -6.99
CA ASP A 544 60.55 8.97 -5.67
C ASP A 544 59.27 8.15 -5.44
N TYR A 545 58.52 7.90 -6.51
CA TYR A 545 57.27 7.14 -6.50
C TYR A 545 57.22 6.13 -7.65
N ILE A 546 56.76 4.92 -7.35
CA ILE A 546 56.43 3.89 -8.35
C ILE A 546 54.94 3.55 -8.18
N LEU A 547 54.14 3.78 -9.22
CA LEU A 547 52.70 3.50 -9.24
C LEU A 547 52.43 2.24 -10.04
N LEU A 548 51.89 1.20 -9.40
CA LEU A 548 51.57 -0.07 -10.04
C LEU A 548 50.09 -0.08 -10.43
N ASP A 549 49.79 -0.06 -11.73
CA ASP A 549 48.43 -0.24 -12.27
C ASP A 549 48.18 -1.72 -12.53
N CYS A 550 47.38 -2.34 -11.66
CA CYS A 550 47.14 -3.78 -11.68
C CYS A 550 45.83 -4.16 -12.37
N PRO A 551 45.72 -5.39 -12.93
CA PRO A 551 44.45 -5.91 -13.41
C PRO A 551 43.42 -6.04 -12.26
N PRO A 552 42.11 -6.15 -12.58
CA PRO A 552 41.08 -6.39 -11.57
C PRO A 552 41.34 -7.70 -10.81
N LEU A 553 41.04 -7.69 -9.51
CA LEU A 553 41.34 -8.81 -8.61
C LEU A 553 40.41 -10.01 -8.81
N LEU A 554 39.15 -9.77 -9.21
CA LEU A 554 38.23 -10.85 -9.54
C LEU A 554 38.49 -11.33 -10.97
N GLY A 555 38.80 -12.61 -11.12
CA GLY A 555 38.99 -13.27 -12.41
C GLY A 555 40.43 -13.31 -12.93
N VAL A 556 41.39 -12.69 -12.24
CA VAL A 556 42.82 -12.72 -12.61
C VAL A 556 43.68 -13.00 -11.37
N SER A 557 44.74 -13.81 -11.50
CA SER A 557 45.64 -14.19 -10.39
C SER A 557 46.90 -13.34 -10.29
N ASP A 558 47.27 -12.63 -11.37
CA ASP A 558 48.59 -12.00 -11.54
C ASP A 558 48.88 -10.91 -10.51
N PHE A 559 47.83 -10.31 -9.92
CA PHE A 559 47.98 -9.34 -8.84
C PHE A 559 48.77 -9.93 -7.65
N ARG A 560 48.66 -11.23 -7.37
CA ARG A 560 49.35 -11.89 -6.25
C ARG A 560 50.87 -11.84 -6.37
N LEU A 561 51.39 -11.75 -7.59
CA LEU A 561 52.82 -11.63 -7.86
C LEU A 561 53.31 -10.20 -7.66
N VAL A 562 52.43 -9.22 -7.83
CA VAL A 562 52.73 -7.80 -7.75
C VAL A 562 52.53 -7.25 -6.33
N THR A 563 51.55 -7.77 -5.59
CA THR A 563 51.20 -7.32 -4.23
C THR A 563 52.41 -7.20 -3.30
N PRO A 564 53.35 -8.17 -3.22
CA PRO A 564 54.45 -8.12 -2.26
C PRO A 564 55.45 -6.96 -2.49
N PHE A 565 55.45 -6.37 -3.69
CA PHE A 565 56.31 -5.24 -4.01
C PHE A 565 55.73 -3.90 -3.56
N ALA A 566 54.44 -3.83 -3.19
CA ALA A 566 53.75 -2.60 -2.83
C ALA A 566 53.94 -2.25 -1.35
N ASP A 567 54.33 -1.00 -1.06
CA ASP A 567 54.33 -0.46 0.31
C ASP A 567 52.89 -0.12 0.76
N ARG A 568 52.04 0.37 -0.16
CA ARG A 568 50.65 0.77 0.11
C ARG A 568 49.74 0.34 -1.03
N ILE A 569 48.49 -0.02 -0.70
CA ILE A 569 47.49 -0.40 -1.70
C ILE A 569 46.30 0.53 -1.65
N LEU A 570 45.99 1.18 -2.78
CA LEU A 570 44.73 1.85 -3.01
C LEU A 570 43.74 0.82 -3.55
N PHE A 571 42.70 0.52 -2.77
CA PHE A 571 41.64 -0.41 -3.17
C PHE A 571 40.43 0.36 -3.70
N LEU A 572 40.31 0.41 -5.02
CA LEU A 572 39.30 1.20 -5.71
C LEU A 572 37.98 0.42 -5.79
N VAL A 573 36.88 1.11 -5.50
CA VAL A 573 35.52 0.60 -5.63
C VAL A 573 34.68 1.60 -6.40
N LYS A 574 34.03 1.18 -7.48
CA LYS A 574 33.16 2.08 -8.25
C LYS A 574 31.85 2.34 -7.53
N TRP A 575 31.57 3.62 -7.27
CA TRP A 575 30.38 4.06 -6.54
C TRP A 575 29.08 3.71 -7.29
N GLU A 576 28.07 3.25 -6.54
CA GLU A 576 26.72 2.86 -7.06
C GLU A 576 26.74 1.76 -8.16
N SER A 577 27.87 1.06 -8.32
CA SER A 577 28.05 0.00 -9.33
C SER A 577 28.49 -1.30 -8.69
N THR A 578 29.52 -1.26 -7.86
CA THR A 578 30.13 -2.46 -7.29
C THR A 578 29.29 -2.99 -6.13
N LYS A 579 29.00 -4.30 -6.17
CA LYS A 579 28.24 -4.99 -5.13
C LYS A 579 29.13 -5.33 -3.94
N TRP A 580 28.51 -5.39 -2.76
CA TRP A 580 29.19 -5.68 -1.49
C TRP A 580 29.94 -7.03 -1.51
N ASP A 581 29.33 -8.07 -2.07
CA ASP A 581 29.91 -9.41 -2.17
C ASP A 581 31.16 -9.45 -3.06
N GLN A 582 31.13 -8.71 -4.17
CA GLN A 582 32.25 -8.57 -5.10
C GLN A 582 33.41 -7.83 -4.44
N ALA A 583 33.14 -6.67 -3.82
CA ALA A 583 34.15 -5.90 -3.11
C ALA A 583 34.78 -6.69 -1.96
N ARG A 584 33.96 -7.34 -1.15
CA ARG A 584 34.44 -8.15 -0.01
C ARG A 584 35.27 -9.34 -0.47
N SER A 585 34.87 -10.03 -1.53
CA SER A 585 35.62 -11.17 -2.08
C SER A 585 36.97 -10.73 -2.63
N ALA A 586 37.00 -9.66 -3.42
CA ALA A 586 38.23 -9.08 -3.96
C ALA A 586 39.19 -8.64 -2.83
N PHE A 587 38.67 -7.97 -1.81
CA PHE A 587 39.46 -7.51 -0.68
C PHE A 587 40.05 -8.67 0.15
N ARG A 588 39.30 -9.76 0.34
CA ARG A 588 39.81 -10.98 0.98
C ARG A 588 40.93 -11.63 0.18
N MET A 589 40.77 -11.70 -1.15
CA MET A 589 41.81 -12.22 -2.03
C MET A 589 43.09 -11.38 -1.95
N LEU A 590 42.95 -10.06 -1.88
CA LEU A 590 44.06 -9.12 -1.72
C LEU A 590 44.78 -9.33 -0.38
N ARG A 591 44.06 -9.36 0.75
CA ARG A 591 44.65 -9.63 2.07
C ARG A 591 45.35 -10.99 2.14
N GLY A 592 44.81 -12.00 1.47
CA GLY A 592 45.41 -13.33 1.35
C GLY A 592 46.58 -13.41 0.36
N SER A 593 47.10 -12.30 -0.18
CA SER A 593 48.20 -12.27 -1.15
C SER A 593 49.49 -11.64 -0.62
N GLY A 594 49.64 -11.52 0.70
CA GLY A 594 50.80 -10.86 1.32
C GLY A 594 50.73 -9.33 1.18
N ALA A 595 49.52 -8.77 1.13
CA ALA A 595 49.32 -7.33 1.11
C ALA A 595 49.87 -6.66 2.39
N PRO A 596 50.43 -5.44 2.29
CA PRO A 596 50.78 -4.64 3.45
C PRO A 596 49.52 -4.35 4.29
N ASP A 597 49.73 -4.06 5.57
CA ASP A 597 48.63 -3.78 6.51
C ASP A 597 47.85 -2.51 6.12
N GLU A 598 48.51 -1.53 5.50
CA GLU A 598 47.89 -0.30 4.99
C GLU A 598 47.27 -0.49 3.60
N ILE A 599 46.01 -0.95 3.60
CA ILE A 599 45.12 -0.90 2.43
C ILE A 599 44.15 0.27 2.61
N MET A 600 44.06 1.14 1.61
CA MET A 600 43.24 2.35 1.62
C MET A 600 42.06 2.20 0.63
N PRO A 601 40.83 1.94 1.11
CA PRO A 601 39.66 1.91 0.27
C PRO A 601 39.32 3.30 -0.29
N VAL A 602 39.06 3.38 -1.60
CA VAL A 602 38.73 4.62 -2.30
C VAL A 602 37.51 4.41 -3.17
N TYR A 603 36.48 5.25 -3.01
CA TYR A 603 35.39 5.28 -3.98
C TYR A 603 35.77 6.06 -5.22
N THR A 604 35.45 5.52 -6.38
CA THR A 604 35.71 6.16 -7.67
C THR A 604 34.43 6.45 -8.43
N GLN A 605 34.52 7.42 -9.35
CA GLN A 605 33.42 7.83 -10.23
C GLN A 605 32.17 8.28 -9.45
N VAL A 606 32.39 8.92 -8.31
CA VAL A 606 31.34 9.37 -7.41
C VAL A 606 30.56 10.53 -8.03
N ASP A 607 29.23 10.42 -8.05
CA ASP A 607 28.36 11.57 -8.27
C ASP A 607 28.12 12.27 -6.93
N LEU A 608 28.87 13.33 -6.65
CA LEU A 608 28.84 14.05 -5.38
C LEU A 608 27.42 14.55 -5.01
N ALA A 609 26.60 14.93 -5.98
CA ALA A 609 25.25 15.43 -5.70
C ALA A 609 24.33 14.31 -5.23
N ARG A 610 24.47 13.11 -5.82
CA ARG A 610 23.69 11.94 -5.43
C ARG A 610 24.26 11.30 -4.16
N GLN A 611 25.58 11.26 -4.00
CA GLN A 611 26.25 10.72 -2.82
C GLN A 611 25.83 11.41 -1.52
N ALA A 612 25.58 12.73 -1.55
CA ALA A 612 25.07 13.47 -0.39
C ALA A 612 23.69 13.02 0.11
N LEU A 613 22.93 12.28 -0.71
CA LEU A 613 21.70 11.63 -0.27
C LEU A 613 21.97 10.37 0.55
N TYR A 614 23.20 9.84 0.51
CA TYR A 614 23.65 8.58 1.14
C TYR A 614 24.61 8.74 2.31
N SER A 615 25.25 9.90 2.45
CA SER A 615 26.24 10.18 3.49
C SER A 615 25.87 11.47 4.21
N SER A 616 25.76 11.40 5.54
CA SER A 616 25.77 12.57 6.44
C SER A 616 27.21 12.95 6.81
N GLY A 617 28.18 12.66 5.93
CA GLY A 617 29.61 12.82 6.16
C GLY A 617 30.13 14.19 5.75
N ALA A 618 31.06 14.73 6.54
CA ALA A 618 31.67 16.04 6.34
C ALA A 618 32.34 16.22 4.96
N LEU A 619 32.82 15.14 4.34
CA LEU A 619 33.49 15.17 3.03
C LEU A 619 32.52 15.48 1.88
N SER A 620 31.34 14.86 1.85
CA SER A 620 30.35 15.11 0.80
C SER A 620 29.78 16.53 0.85
N ASP A 621 29.46 17.02 2.06
CA ASP A 621 28.99 18.39 2.27
C ASP A 621 30.06 19.42 1.91
N TYR A 622 31.32 19.15 2.26
CA TYR A 622 32.46 19.97 1.86
C TYR A 622 32.57 20.08 0.34
N PHE A 623 32.52 18.97 -0.40
CA PHE A 623 32.63 18.99 -1.86
C PHE A 623 31.43 19.65 -2.56
N LEU A 624 30.21 19.54 -2.00
CA LEU A 624 29.04 20.28 -2.50
C LEU A 624 29.15 21.79 -2.28
N HIS A 625 29.65 22.20 -1.11
CA HIS A 625 29.87 23.60 -0.81
C HIS A 625 30.99 24.19 -1.68
N GLN A 626 32.07 23.44 -1.87
CA GLN A 626 33.17 23.72 -2.80
C GLN A 626 32.69 23.86 -4.24
N ARG A 627 31.84 22.96 -4.74
CA ARG A 627 31.31 23.06 -6.11
C ARG A 627 30.53 24.35 -6.32
N ARG A 628 29.73 24.79 -5.33
CA ARG A 628 29.03 26.09 -5.37
C ARG A 628 30.01 27.26 -5.36
N TYR A 629 31.04 27.19 -4.52
CA TYR A 629 32.10 28.20 -4.41
C TYR A 629 32.94 28.33 -5.69
N TRP A 630 33.35 27.23 -6.32
CA TRP A 630 34.10 27.29 -7.59
C TRP A 630 33.21 27.65 -8.77
N ALA A 631 31.93 27.27 -8.77
CA ALA A 631 31.00 27.73 -9.79
C ALA A 631 30.77 29.25 -9.72
N SER A 632 30.74 29.86 -8.52
CA SER A 632 30.67 31.31 -8.37
C SER A 632 32.01 31.98 -8.71
N LYS A 633 33.14 31.40 -8.30
CA LYS A 633 34.48 31.92 -8.63
C LYS A 633 34.82 31.81 -10.11
N ALA A 634 34.42 30.76 -10.80
CA ALA A 634 34.58 30.62 -12.24
C ALA A 634 33.73 31.64 -13.01
N ARG A 635 32.51 31.99 -12.53
CA ARG A 635 31.75 33.12 -13.09
C ARG A 635 32.46 34.45 -12.90
N LEU A 636 33.11 34.65 -11.75
CA LEU A 636 33.88 35.87 -11.47
C LEU A 636 35.17 35.95 -12.30
N LEU A 637 35.85 34.82 -12.54
CA LEU A 637 37.06 34.74 -13.38
C LEU A 637 36.76 34.76 -14.88
N ALA A 638 35.55 34.41 -15.30
CA ALA A 638 35.07 34.52 -16.67
C ALA A 638 34.49 35.90 -17.02
N MET A 639 34.46 36.84 -16.06
CA MET A 639 34.19 38.24 -16.37
C MET A 639 35.43 38.82 -17.07
N PRO A 640 35.28 39.48 -18.24
CA PRO A 640 36.39 40.17 -18.86
C PRO A 640 36.96 41.18 -17.86
N SER A 641 38.27 41.17 -17.69
CA SER A 641 38.96 42.07 -16.77
C SER A 641 38.60 43.51 -17.10
N VAL A 642 37.99 44.20 -16.13
CA VAL A 642 37.64 45.64 -16.23
C VAL A 642 38.90 46.52 -16.35
N ASN A 643 40.12 45.96 -16.26
CA ASN A 643 41.38 46.70 -16.37
C ASN A 643 42.04 46.67 -17.76
N ALA A 644 41.37 46.21 -18.81
CA ALA A 644 41.91 46.29 -20.18
C ALA A 644 41.65 47.65 -20.89
N GLN A 645 41.13 48.68 -20.19
CA GLN A 645 40.86 50.01 -20.76
C GLN A 645 41.80 51.13 -20.29
N LEU A 646 42.89 50.83 -19.59
CA LEU A 646 43.92 51.80 -19.23
C LEU A 646 45.27 51.47 -19.90
N ALA A 647 45.24 51.18 -21.20
CA ALA A 647 46.42 51.28 -22.04
C ALA A 647 46.38 52.66 -22.73
N THR A 648 47.25 53.55 -22.25
CA THR A 648 47.54 54.87 -22.81
C THR A 648 47.90 54.77 -24.30
N PRO A 649 47.35 55.60 -25.20
CA PRO A 649 47.89 55.70 -26.54
C PRO A 649 49.19 56.50 -26.51
N ALA A 650 50.19 55.98 -27.21
CA ALA A 650 51.48 56.59 -27.43
C ALA A 650 51.34 57.94 -28.14
N GLU A 651 52.03 58.96 -27.63
CA GLU A 651 52.24 60.24 -28.28
C GLU A 651 53.53 60.15 -29.13
N GLN A 652 53.41 60.36 -30.44
CA GLN A 652 54.52 60.73 -31.32
C GLN A 652 54.35 62.20 -31.76
N PRO A 653 55.45 62.91 -32.06
CA PRO A 653 55.51 64.36 -31.94
C PRO A 653 55.22 65.10 -33.26
N GLY A 654 54.70 66.32 -33.15
CA GLY A 654 54.95 67.37 -34.16
C GLY A 654 53.78 68.27 -34.54
N ALA A 655 54.09 69.57 -34.59
CA ALA A 655 53.43 70.65 -35.35
C ALA A 655 52.24 71.41 -34.72
N ALA A 656 52.57 72.31 -33.79
CA ALA A 656 52.50 73.76 -33.91
C ALA A 656 51.26 74.48 -34.56
N VAL A 657 50.76 75.46 -33.77
CA VAL A 657 50.28 76.82 -34.13
C VAL A 657 48.77 77.12 -34.19
N ALA A 658 48.41 78.13 -33.39
CA ALA A 658 47.35 79.15 -33.50
C ALA A 658 45.90 78.83 -33.10
N GLY A 659 45.51 79.42 -31.96
CA GLY A 659 44.57 80.54 -31.95
C GLY A 659 43.08 80.24 -31.79
N GLY A 660 42.44 80.95 -30.86
CA GLY A 660 41.03 81.35 -31.02
C GLY A 660 40.01 80.72 -30.07
N GLU A 661 39.72 81.48 -29.01
CA GLU A 661 38.37 81.85 -28.54
C GLU A 661 37.35 80.81 -28.04
N CYS A 662 36.85 81.15 -26.84
CA CYS A 662 35.56 80.80 -26.26
C CYS A 662 34.39 80.77 -27.25
N LYS A 663 33.48 79.81 -27.08
CA LYS A 663 32.05 80.09 -26.82
C LYS A 663 31.26 78.86 -26.37
N ALA A 664 30.37 79.11 -25.42
CA ALA A 664 29.30 78.24 -24.96
C ALA A 664 28.23 78.04 -26.04
N ALA A 665 27.50 76.91 -25.98
CA ALA A 665 26.03 76.83 -25.89
C ALA A 665 25.50 75.44 -26.33
N GLU A 666 24.67 74.86 -25.46
CA GLU A 666 23.39 74.18 -25.72
C GLU A 666 23.26 73.21 -26.92
N ALA A 667 23.06 71.93 -26.62
CA ALA A 667 21.75 71.27 -26.73
C ALA A 667 21.77 69.92 -25.98
#